data_AF-A0A2A7HTU7-F1
#
_entry.id   AF-A0A2A7HTU7-F1
#
_cell.length_a   1.000
_cell.length_b   1.000
_cell.length_c   1.000
_cell.angle_alpha   90.00
_cell.angle_beta   90.00
_cell.angle_gamma   90.00
#
_symmetry.space_group_name_H-M   'P 1'
#
loop_
_entity.id
_entity.type
_entity.pdbx_description
1 polymer ?
#
loop_
_entity_poly.entity_id
_entity_poly.type
_entity_poly.pdbx_seq_one_letter_code
_entity_poly.pdbx_strand_id
1 'polypeptide(L)'
;MNLMNTEWLEIEDLPKGEDSESSKKQLKGVLRKLKAKYPTGDIWLKTPLEEKEPIICSGKKDFGYILPWALERGLMHHPEYRKVIIDYYSKFFGIVGGLCKELAELYQLVTEEEAEALKELRKDSQKELFVSSFYKLCVTFGKKLKDITDKDVLESCVDWSLNSIVASRNIIQKARFALGYTTKKQLIHWYKKKPVDKMVAEHPHLETPIRDYQKYMIAGGYSKTNITKKNTILSHFLSFLKEHGETVQLSNFQRTEFWAYYKWLGLKFGTSYTYAHVIDAKLFIEWGLNDYPDFPKTIDFPEGLSSKLNRAVTAEQENSGGRAFPIEGLAEGIIQECYAYVPETEREALCKDFWLIVGSCPVRFDFIHNLAIDCLKPMLNSDSFLGITSTYRDKGGNVNAQFPLLDDVGIEAIQRLQKRCHAKGFKAITNPINNLKYVHLFHEDNVNGLLARTAIRDFLKYKILPRIKEIEDYKIENDGKMFEIGAHGFRHFIATLVQAKTRNIKATQFVLGHHDEKMSMRYLRSKISRNTLLYSIVDGYEKKEISGKYYLKIIEMWNDDSIEDSKLFDAFISDMDLTTFLKKYGRKRDMGWCMSEDNCETYYRCWGCNLFVLRREEIEEAIELLATLFLEHRNLVQNSKDYTDNNPIAAASIKTQALIQKRLIDLCLSPEKIWEMVRLKLLGKDIKEALSNGDFALAAKE
;
A
#
# COMPACT_ATOMS: atom_id res chain seq x y z
N MET A 1 23.47 -56.59 1.99
CA MET A 1 22.12 -56.41 2.58
C MET A 1 22.10 -57.14 3.89
N ASN A 2 22.26 -56.44 5.02
CA ASN A 2 21.98 -57.03 6.33
C ASN A 2 20.48 -57.28 6.40
N LEU A 3 20.07 -58.51 6.74
CA LEU A 3 18.68 -58.84 7.04
C LEU A 3 18.19 -57.87 8.11
N MET A 4 17.17 -57.07 7.79
CA MET A 4 16.55 -56.16 8.74
C MET A 4 16.05 -56.97 9.93
N ASN A 5 16.51 -56.58 11.12
CA ASN A 5 16.18 -57.29 12.35
C ASN A 5 15.04 -56.57 13.07
N THR A 6 13.84 -57.14 12.99
CA THR A 6 12.63 -56.67 13.68
C THR A 6 12.46 -57.31 15.06
N GLU A 7 13.43 -58.10 15.53
CA GLU A 7 13.39 -58.66 16.87
C GLU A 7 13.56 -57.57 17.92
N TRP A 8 12.92 -57.80 19.06
CA TRP A 8 13.12 -56.98 20.24
C TRP A 8 14.61 -56.92 20.59
N LEU A 9 15.06 -55.76 21.05
CA LEU A 9 16.41 -55.54 21.52
C LEU A 9 16.43 -55.67 23.05
N GLU A 10 17.41 -56.34 23.65
CA GLU A 10 17.51 -56.34 25.11
C GLU A 10 17.87 -54.94 25.62
N ILE A 11 17.52 -54.65 26.87
CA ILE A 11 17.72 -53.32 27.45
C ILE A 11 19.21 -52.99 27.56
N GLU A 12 20.05 -54.00 27.72
CA GLU A 12 21.52 -53.91 27.78
C GLU A 12 22.14 -53.43 26.46
N ASP A 13 21.46 -53.69 25.35
CA ASP A 13 21.93 -53.37 24.00
C ASP A 13 21.44 -51.99 23.53
N LEU A 14 20.50 -51.37 24.25
CA LEU A 14 20.09 -49.99 23.98
C LEU A 14 21.23 -49.02 24.37
N PRO A 15 21.37 -47.89 23.66
CA PRO A 15 22.44 -46.95 23.93
C PRO A 15 22.33 -46.40 25.35
N LYS A 16 23.49 -46.32 26.00
CA LYS A 16 23.61 -45.90 27.40
C LYS A 16 23.38 -44.39 27.50
N GLY A 17 22.16 -43.97 27.78
CA GLY A 17 21.93 -42.73 28.51
C GLY A 17 22.37 -42.87 29.97
N GLU A 18 22.50 -41.77 30.71
CA GLU A 18 22.66 -41.77 32.17
C GLU A 18 21.38 -42.25 32.88
N ASP A 19 20.87 -43.41 32.50
CA ASP A 19 19.69 -44.02 33.09
C ASP A 19 20.08 -44.67 34.42
N SER A 20 19.47 -44.19 35.51
CA SER A 20 19.55 -44.84 36.82
C SER A 20 19.19 -46.33 36.73
N GLU A 21 19.77 -47.16 37.61
CA GLU A 21 19.47 -48.60 37.69
C GLU A 21 17.95 -48.88 37.84
N SER A 22 17.23 -47.94 38.45
CA SER A 22 15.77 -47.93 38.54
C SER A 22 15.09 -47.80 37.17
N SER A 23 15.54 -46.88 36.30
CA SER A 23 15.01 -46.67 34.93
C SER A 23 15.17 -47.93 34.07
N LYS A 24 16.35 -48.57 34.14
CA LYS A 24 16.61 -49.84 33.44
C LYS A 24 15.68 -50.97 33.91
N LYS A 25 15.46 -51.10 35.22
CA LYS A 25 14.54 -52.09 35.78
C LYS A 25 13.10 -51.87 35.31
N GLN A 26 12.66 -50.61 35.22
CA GLN A 26 11.34 -50.25 34.69
C GLN A 26 11.20 -50.58 33.20
N LEU A 27 12.22 -50.27 32.38
CA LEU A 27 12.24 -50.59 30.95
C LEU A 27 12.29 -52.11 30.71
N LYS A 28 13.01 -52.89 31.53
CA LYS A 28 12.96 -54.37 31.49
C LYS A 28 11.54 -54.89 31.78
N GLY A 29 10.84 -54.26 32.72
CA GLY A 29 9.44 -54.57 33.03
C GLY A 29 8.49 -54.27 31.86
N VAL A 30 8.68 -53.14 31.19
CA VAL A 30 7.98 -52.79 29.95
C VAL A 30 8.26 -53.82 28.85
N LEU A 31 9.52 -54.15 28.59
CA LEU A 31 9.93 -55.10 27.56
C LEU A 31 9.35 -56.50 27.82
N ARG A 32 9.35 -56.97 29.07
CA ARG A 32 8.74 -58.25 29.44
C ARG A 32 7.25 -58.28 29.10
N LYS A 33 6.51 -57.19 29.38
CA LYS A 33 5.09 -57.07 29.04
C LYS A 33 4.87 -56.97 27.53
N LEU A 34 5.73 -56.25 26.81
CA LEU A 34 5.70 -56.19 25.35
C LEU A 34 5.89 -57.58 24.76
N LYS A 35 6.92 -58.33 25.17
CA LYS A 35 7.18 -59.72 24.72
C LYS A 35 6.04 -60.68 25.04
N ALA A 36 5.36 -60.50 26.18
CA ALA A 36 4.22 -61.33 26.54
C ALA A 36 3.00 -61.11 25.61
N LYS A 37 2.75 -59.87 25.19
CA LYS A 37 1.63 -59.53 24.28
C LYS A 37 2.00 -59.68 22.81
N TYR A 38 3.25 -59.39 22.47
CA TYR A 38 3.84 -59.40 21.13
C TYR A 38 5.19 -60.13 21.18
N PRO A 39 5.21 -61.45 20.93
CA PRO A 39 6.41 -62.27 21.07
C PRO A 39 7.64 -61.72 20.33
N THR A 40 7.43 -61.08 19.17
CA THR A 40 8.48 -60.41 18.38
C THR A 40 8.05 -58.98 18.02
N GLY A 41 9.03 -58.12 17.69
CA GLY A 41 8.74 -56.76 17.26
C GLY A 41 8.04 -56.69 15.91
N ASP A 42 8.23 -57.69 15.04
CA ASP A 42 7.47 -57.84 13.78
C ASP A 42 5.97 -58.00 14.02
N ILE A 43 5.59 -58.81 15.02
CA ILE A 43 4.19 -58.97 15.42
C ILE A 43 3.63 -57.61 15.85
N TRP A 44 4.36 -56.87 16.69
CA TRP A 44 3.94 -55.53 17.10
C TRP A 44 3.78 -54.58 15.89
N LEU A 45 4.71 -54.58 14.94
CA LEU A 45 4.63 -53.74 13.74
C LEU A 45 3.40 -54.09 12.88
N LYS A 46 3.02 -55.38 12.79
CA LYS A 46 1.88 -55.85 11.99
C LYS A 46 0.52 -55.72 12.68
N THR A 47 0.47 -55.63 14.00
CA THR A 47 -0.80 -55.44 14.74
C THR A 47 -1.47 -54.12 14.35
N PRO A 48 -2.79 -54.08 14.08
CA PRO A 48 -3.52 -52.83 13.83
C PRO A 48 -3.38 -51.80 14.97
N LEU A 49 -3.44 -50.51 14.64
CA LEU A 49 -3.22 -49.42 15.60
C LEU A 49 -4.27 -49.40 16.73
N GLU A 50 -5.49 -49.83 16.42
CA GLU A 50 -6.64 -49.89 17.30
C GLU A 50 -6.45 -50.95 18.40
N GLU A 51 -5.68 -52.01 18.10
CA GLU A 51 -5.38 -53.12 19.02
C GLU A 51 -4.12 -52.85 19.87
N LYS A 52 -3.30 -51.87 19.47
CA LYS A 52 -2.12 -51.44 20.21
C LYS A 52 -2.50 -50.61 21.44
N GLU A 53 -2.64 -51.29 22.57
CA GLU A 53 -2.80 -50.66 23.88
C GLU A 53 -1.44 -50.27 24.49
N PRO A 54 -1.33 -49.07 25.11
CA PRO A 54 -0.12 -48.65 25.80
C PRO A 54 0.23 -49.49 27.02
N ILE A 55 1.47 -49.96 27.07
CA ILE A 55 2.03 -50.72 28.17
C ILE A 55 2.74 -49.79 29.15
N ILE A 56 2.40 -49.94 30.44
CA ILE A 56 2.99 -49.17 31.53
C ILE A 56 3.59 -50.13 32.58
N CYS A 57 4.79 -49.82 33.05
CA CYS A 57 5.42 -50.50 34.18
C CYS A 57 6.04 -49.47 35.13
N SER A 58 5.53 -49.42 36.37
CA SER A 58 6.05 -48.54 37.43
C SER A 58 6.23 -47.08 36.99
N GLY A 59 5.25 -46.55 36.24
CA GLY A 59 5.26 -45.17 35.73
C GLY A 59 5.96 -44.97 34.38
N LYS A 60 6.83 -45.90 33.94
CA LYS A 60 7.46 -45.84 32.61
C LYS A 60 6.51 -46.42 31.56
N LYS A 61 6.33 -45.68 30.46
CA LYS A 61 5.50 -46.07 29.31
C LYS A 61 6.36 -46.69 28.22
N ASP A 62 5.76 -47.53 27.39
CA ASP A 62 6.44 -48.29 26.34
C ASP A 62 7.12 -47.47 25.24
N PHE A 63 6.69 -46.23 25.01
CA PHE A 63 7.40 -45.33 24.09
C PHE A 63 8.87 -45.08 24.48
N GLY A 64 9.18 -45.15 25.78
CA GLY A 64 10.56 -45.05 26.27
C GLY A 64 11.46 -46.21 25.85
N TYR A 65 10.89 -47.31 25.36
CA TYR A 65 11.62 -48.46 24.82
C TYR A 65 11.50 -48.55 23.29
N ILE A 66 10.27 -48.42 22.76
CA ILE A 66 9.99 -48.68 21.34
C ILE A 66 10.71 -47.66 20.41
N LEU A 67 10.88 -46.38 20.81
CA LEU A 67 11.62 -45.40 19.99
C LEU A 67 13.12 -45.71 19.90
N PRO A 68 13.84 -45.92 21.02
CA PRO A 68 15.22 -46.40 21.00
C PRO A 68 15.39 -47.70 20.21
N TRP A 69 14.51 -48.69 20.42
CA TRP A 69 14.53 -49.95 19.68
C TRP A 69 14.42 -49.72 18.17
N ALA A 70 13.50 -48.86 17.74
CA ALA A 70 13.31 -48.54 16.33
C ALA A 70 14.50 -47.82 15.69
N LEU A 71 15.19 -46.96 16.45
CA LEU A 71 16.42 -46.31 15.99
C LEU A 71 17.56 -47.32 15.85
N GLU A 72 17.81 -48.14 16.87
CA GLU A 72 18.88 -49.16 16.85
C GLU A 72 18.69 -50.21 15.75
N ARG A 73 17.44 -50.63 15.51
CA ARG A 73 17.11 -51.57 14.44
C ARG A 73 17.02 -50.91 13.06
N GLY A 74 17.22 -49.60 12.95
CA GLY A 74 17.12 -48.86 11.69
C GLY A 74 15.70 -48.79 11.11
N LEU A 75 14.66 -49.12 11.88
CA LEU A 75 13.28 -49.18 11.41
C LEU A 75 12.76 -47.81 10.93
N MET A 76 13.29 -46.72 11.49
CA MET A 76 12.93 -45.35 11.11
C MET A 76 13.38 -44.97 9.69
N HIS A 77 14.34 -45.71 9.10
CA HIS A 77 14.76 -45.51 7.70
C HIS A 77 13.75 -46.05 6.69
N HIS A 78 12.82 -46.91 7.14
CA HIS A 78 11.88 -47.64 6.30
C HIS A 78 10.47 -47.06 6.44
N PRO A 79 9.90 -46.46 5.36
CA PRO A 79 8.64 -45.73 5.43
C PRO A 79 7.47 -46.53 6.03
N GLU A 80 7.39 -47.83 5.74
CA GLU A 80 6.37 -48.76 6.20
C GLU A 80 6.38 -48.93 7.73
N TYR A 81 7.55 -49.14 8.34
CA TYR A 81 7.69 -49.29 9.79
C TYR A 81 7.64 -47.95 10.50
N ARG A 82 8.32 -46.94 9.93
CA ARG A 82 8.29 -45.56 10.41
C ARG A 82 6.85 -45.07 10.58
N LYS A 83 5.98 -45.31 9.60
CA LYS A 83 4.57 -44.92 9.68
C LYS A 83 3.86 -45.56 10.88
N VAL A 84 3.97 -46.88 11.06
CA VAL A 84 3.33 -47.60 12.17
C VAL A 84 3.79 -47.08 13.53
N ILE A 85 5.10 -46.83 13.67
CA ILE A 85 5.70 -46.33 14.90
C ILE A 85 5.19 -44.91 15.20
N ILE A 86 5.16 -44.03 14.21
CA ILE A 86 4.65 -42.67 14.37
C ILE A 86 3.15 -42.67 14.71
N ASP A 87 2.35 -43.44 13.99
CA ASP A 87 0.89 -43.51 14.19
C ASP A 87 0.58 -43.96 15.63
N TYR A 88 1.37 -44.88 16.19
CA TYR A 88 1.26 -45.29 17.58
C TYR A 88 1.53 -44.15 18.58
N TYR A 89 2.53 -43.32 18.32
CA TYR A 89 2.92 -42.24 19.24
C TYR A 89 2.11 -40.97 19.11
N SER A 90 1.40 -40.78 18.01
CA SER A 90 0.47 -39.67 17.84
C SER A 90 -0.53 -39.54 19.02
N LYS A 91 -0.85 -40.67 19.67
CA LYS A 91 -1.68 -40.79 20.88
C LYS A 91 -1.08 -40.14 22.15
N PHE A 92 0.23 -39.81 22.19
CA PHE A 92 0.96 -39.41 23.42
C PHE A 92 1.78 -38.11 23.29
N PHE A 93 1.41 -37.23 22.35
CA PHE A 93 2.19 -36.10 21.82
C PHE A 93 2.97 -35.24 22.82
N GLY A 94 2.38 -34.85 23.95
CA GLY A 94 3.02 -33.95 24.92
C GLY A 94 4.23 -34.56 25.63
N ILE A 95 4.24 -35.88 25.84
CA ILE A 95 5.26 -36.57 26.62
C ILE A 95 6.42 -37.05 25.73
N VAL A 96 6.12 -37.36 24.46
CA VAL A 96 7.10 -37.86 23.47
C VAL A 96 8.09 -36.77 23.04
N GLY A 97 7.71 -35.49 23.11
CA GLY A 97 8.59 -34.39 22.72
C GLY A 97 9.89 -34.27 23.52
N GLY A 98 9.84 -34.53 24.83
CA GLY A 98 11.03 -34.56 25.68
C GLY A 98 11.99 -35.70 25.30
N LEU A 99 11.43 -36.90 25.11
CA LEU A 99 12.20 -38.08 24.70
C LEU A 99 12.86 -37.89 23.32
N CYS A 100 12.19 -37.26 22.35
CA CYS A 100 12.80 -36.98 21.05
C CYS A 100 14.02 -36.05 21.16
N LYS A 101 14.02 -35.11 22.10
CA LYS A 101 15.20 -34.27 22.37
C LYS A 101 16.35 -35.12 22.91
N GLU A 102 16.09 -35.88 23.97
CA GLU A 102 17.09 -36.76 24.59
C GLU A 102 17.72 -37.72 23.57
N LEU A 103 16.89 -38.35 22.72
CA LEU A 103 17.38 -39.26 21.68
C LEU A 103 18.12 -38.54 20.56
N ALA A 104 17.67 -37.35 20.14
CA ALA A 104 18.37 -36.60 19.11
C ALA A 104 19.77 -36.17 19.57
N GLU A 105 19.93 -35.83 20.86
CA GLU A 105 21.21 -35.50 21.47
C GLU A 105 22.08 -36.76 21.64
N LEU A 106 21.52 -37.83 22.23
CA LEU A 106 22.24 -39.10 22.47
C LEU A 106 22.80 -39.72 21.18
N TYR A 107 22.02 -39.73 20.10
CA TYR A 107 22.44 -40.28 18.81
C TYR A 107 23.14 -39.26 17.92
N GLN A 108 23.40 -38.04 18.41
CA GLN A 108 23.98 -36.92 17.65
C GLN A 108 23.27 -36.68 16.31
N LEU A 109 21.94 -36.75 16.33
CA LEU A 109 21.12 -36.44 15.17
C LEU A 109 21.00 -34.92 14.96
N VAL A 110 21.08 -34.16 16.04
CA VAL A 110 21.22 -32.69 16.03
C VAL A 110 22.33 -32.33 17.01
N THR A 111 23.35 -31.63 16.52
CA THR A 111 24.48 -31.14 17.31
C THR A 111 24.13 -29.89 18.10
N GLU A 112 24.93 -29.54 19.11
CA GLU A 112 24.74 -28.33 19.90
C GLU A 112 24.89 -27.07 19.03
N GLU A 113 25.86 -27.06 18.11
CA GLU A 113 26.06 -25.96 17.16
C GLU A 113 24.87 -25.78 16.21
N GLU A 114 24.28 -26.88 15.74
CA GLU A 114 23.07 -26.84 14.93
C GLU A 114 21.87 -26.31 15.74
N ALA A 115 21.75 -26.72 17.01
CA ALA A 115 20.67 -26.26 17.88
C ALA A 115 20.76 -24.75 18.13
N GLU A 116 21.95 -24.22 18.41
CA GLU A 116 22.18 -22.77 18.57
C GLU A 116 21.94 -22.01 17.26
N ALA A 117 22.43 -22.51 16.13
CA ALA A 117 22.17 -21.90 14.83
C ALA A 117 20.67 -21.87 14.49
N LEU A 118 19.91 -22.93 14.85
CA LEU A 118 18.44 -22.96 14.70
C LEU A 118 17.74 -21.92 15.59
N LYS A 119 18.23 -21.68 16.82
CA LYS A 119 17.69 -20.63 17.71
C LYS A 119 17.82 -19.25 17.09
N GLU A 120 18.91 -18.97 16.37
CA GLU A 120 19.15 -17.68 15.71
C GLU A 120 18.26 -17.44 14.48
N LEU A 121 17.69 -18.50 13.89
CA LEU A 121 16.73 -18.37 12.79
C LEU A 121 15.35 -17.86 13.23
N ARG A 122 15.11 -17.71 14.54
CA ARG A 122 13.82 -17.27 15.09
C ARG A 122 14.01 -16.24 16.20
N LYS A 123 13.41 -15.07 16.03
CA LYS A 123 13.28 -14.08 17.10
C LYS A 123 12.06 -14.47 17.97
N ASP A 124 12.10 -14.16 19.27
CA ASP A 124 11.02 -14.31 20.29
C ASP A 124 11.04 -15.57 21.19
N SER A 125 10.08 -15.62 22.13
CA SER A 125 9.88 -16.64 23.18
C SER A 125 9.60 -18.07 22.70
N GLN A 126 9.64 -18.32 21.37
CA GLN A 126 9.37 -19.63 20.77
C GLN A 126 10.63 -20.34 20.23
N LYS A 127 11.83 -19.91 20.63
CA LYS A 127 13.12 -20.55 20.26
C LYS A 127 13.15 -22.04 20.62
N GLU A 128 12.82 -22.39 21.86
CA GLU A 128 12.88 -23.78 22.34
C GLU A 128 11.88 -24.70 21.63
N LEU A 129 10.64 -24.23 21.42
CA LEU A 129 9.64 -24.97 20.65
C LEU A 129 10.08 -25.20 19.21
N PHE A 130 10.79 -24.22 18.62
CA PHE A 130 11.30 -24.33 17.25
C PHE A 130 12.36 -25.42 17.12
N VAL A 131 13.36 -25.42 18.01
CA VAL A 131 14.42 -26.43 18.01
C VAL A 131 13.85 -27.82 18.31
N SER A 132 12.89 -27.92 19.24
CA SER A 132 12.20 -29.19 19.55
C SER A 132 11.59 -29.87 18.32
N SER A 133 11.08 -29.08 17.37
CA SER A 133 10.54 -29.60 16.11
C SER A 133 11.60 -30.27 15.23
N PHE A 134 12.86 -29.81 15.28
CA PHE A 134 13.97 -30.42 14.53
C PHE A 134 14.48 -31.70 15.20
N TYR A 135 14.50 -31.77 16.54
CA TYR A 135 14.79 -33.03 17.24
C TYR A 135 13.78 -34.12 16.85
N LYS A 136 12.48 -33.78 16.89
CA LYS A 136 11.40 -34.68 16.45
C LYS A 136 11.59 -35.12 15.00
N LEU A 137 11.91 -34.18 14.09
CA LEU A 137 12.14 -34.49 12.68
C LEU A 137 13.28 -35.50 12.50
N CYS A 138 14.42 -35.28 13.15
CA CYS A 138 15.59 -36.11 12.97
C CYS A 138 15.39 -37.52 13.54
N VAL A 139 14.75 -37.65 14.72
CA VAL A 139 14.34 -38.95 15.29
C VAL A 139 13.35 -39.67 14.39
N THR A 140 12.38 -38.93 13.81
CA THR A 140 11.36 -39.50 12.91
C THR A 140 11.96 -40.15 11.69
N PHE A 141 13.03 -39.58 11.14
CA PHE A 141 13.73 -40.15 9.99
C PHE A 141 14.93 -41.01 10.38
N GLY A 142 15.30 -41.07 11.66
CA GLY A 142 16.55 -41.70 12.12
C GLY A 142 17.80 -41.14 11.43
N LYS A 143 17.80 -39.85 11.08
CA LYS A 143 18.83 -39.19 10.26
C LYS A 143 19.38 -37.96 10.98
N LYS A 144 20.66 -37.65 10.75
CA LYS A 144 21.23 -36.38 11.20
C LYS A 144 20.58 -35.24 10.41
N LEU A 145 20.51 -34.05 11.02
CA LEU A 145 19.87 -32.88 10.40
C LEU A 145 20.46 -32.54 9.02
N LYS A 146 21.79 -32.64 8.88
CA LYS A 146 22.50 -32.47 7.61
C LYS A 146 22.15 -33.49 6.53
N ASP A 147 21.73 -34.69 6.92
CA ASP A 147 21.43 -35.81 6.03
C ASP A 147 19.94 -35.86 5.64
N ILE A 148 19.11 -34.97 6.21
CA ILE A 148 17.72 -34.78 5.78
C ILE A 148 17.73 -34.25 4.34
N THR A 149 17.08 -34.97 3.43
CA THR A 149 17.01 -34.67 1.99
C THR A 149 15.70 -33.97 1.61
N ASP A 150 15.60 -33.46 0.37
CA ASP A 150 14.33 -32.90 -0.13
C ASP A 150 13.21 -33.96 -0.18
N LYS A 151 13.55 -35.23 -0.42
CA LYS A 151 12.61 -36.35 -0.40
C LYS A 151 12.05 -36.54 1.00
N ASP A 152 12.91 -36.49 2.01
CA ASP A 152 12.50 -36.60 3.43
C ASP A 152 11.57 -35.43 3.81
N VAL A 153 11.87 -34.20 3.37
CA VAL A 153 11.00 -33.02 3.59
C VAL A 153 9.64 -33.16 2.88
N LEU A 154 9.59 -33.81 1.72
CA LEU A 154 8.33 -34.11 1.04
C LEU A 154 7.55 -35.21 1.75
N GLU A 155 8.22 -36.22 2.27
CA GLU A 155 7.62 -37.31 3.06
C GLU A 155 7.21 -36.88 4.47
N SER A 156 7.77 -35.80 5.02
CA SER A 156 7.59 -35.34 6.41
C SER A 156 6.18 -34.84 6.76
N CYS A 157 5.17 -35.04 5.90
CA CYS A 157 3.77 -34.71 6.17
C CYS A 157 3.07 -35.78 7.01
N VAL A 158 3.71 -36.22 8.10
CA VAL A 158 2.99 -36.92 9.15
C VAL A 158 2.42 -35.86 10.08
N ASP A 159 1.10 -35.71 10.01
CA ASP A 159 0.33 -34.70 10.71
C ASP A 159 0.23 -35.09 12.20
N TRP A 160 1.10 -34.52 13.03
CA TRP A 160 1.01 -34.66 14.49
C TRP A 160 0.04 -33.62 15.10
N SER A 161 -1.04 -33.23 14.41
CA SER A 161 -1.80 -32.05 14.85
C SER A 161 -2.55 -32.27 16.17
N LEU A 162 -2.05 -31.64 17.22
CA LEU A 162 -2.69 -30.46 17.82
C LEU A 162 -1.66 -29.73 18.71
N ASN A 163 -1.42 -28.46 18.37
CA ASN A 163 -0.54 -27.47 18.99
C ASN A 163 0.95 -27.45 18.58
N SER A 164 1.17 -26.59 17.56
CA SER A 164 2.40 -25.87 17.21
C SER A 164 3.51 -26.65 16.50
N ILE A 165 3.60 -26.39 15.19
CA ILE A 165 4.86 -26.32 14.45
C ILE A 165 5.63 -27.64 14.45
N VAL A 166 5.12 -28.71 13.83
CA VAL A 166 6.04 -29.55 13.06
C VAL A 166 6.42 -28.69 11.86
N ALA A 167 7.65 -28.18 11.90
CA ALA A 167 8.18 -27.15 11.02
C ALA A 167 7.63 -27.33 9.60
N SER A 168 6.84 -26.37 9.12
CA SER A 168 6.33 -26.41 7.76
C SER A 168 7.48 -26.78 6.80
N ARG A 169 7.23 -27.53 5.73
CA ARG A 169 8.28 -27.89 4.74
C ARG A 169 9.16 -26.69 4.37
N ASN A 170 8.55 -25.51 4.31
CA ASN A 170 9.21 -24.22 4.12
C ASN A 170 10.20 -23.86 5.24
N ILE A 171 9.83 -24.01 6.51
CA ILE A 171 10.71 -23.81 7.67
C ILE A 171 11.89 -24.79 7.64
N ILE A 172 11.63 -26.09 7.40
CA ILE A 172 12.71 -27.09 7.33
C ILE A 172 13.66 -26.74 6.18
N GLN A 173 13.14 -26.38 5.01
CA GLN A 173 13.97 -25.98 3.87
C GLN A 173 14.74 -24.68 4.14
N LYS A 174 14.13 -23.69 4.81
CA LYS A 174 14.80 -22.44 5.20
C LYS A 174 15.92 -22.70 6.19
N ALA A 175 15.71 -23.58 7.16
CA ALA A 175 16.73 -23.96 8.13
C ALA A 175 17.88 -24.72 7.45
N ARG A 176 17.58 -25.74 6.63
CA ARG A 176 18.59 -26.45 5.82
C ARG A 176 19.36 -25.49 4.90
N PHE A 177 18.68 -24.51 4.31
CA PHE A 177 19.32 -23.50 3.46
C PHE A 177 20.23 -22.57 4.28
N ALA A 178 19.77 -22.09 5.45
CA ALA A 178 20.53 -21.21 6.32
C ALA A 178 21.75 -21.92 6.95
N LEU A 179 21.62 -23.21 7.27
CA LEU A 179 22.72 -24.07 7.75
C LEU A 179 23.65 -24.54 6.63
N GLY A 180 23.39 -24.19 5.37
CA GLY A 180 24.23 -24.57 4.23
C GLY A 180 24.06 -26.02 3.75
N TYR A 181 23.09 -26.77 4.28
CA TYR A 181 22.83 -28.17 3.92
C TYR A 181 22.09 -28.35 2.59
N THR A 182 21.62 -27.26 1.99
CA THR A 182 21.06 -27.27 0.65
C THR A 182 21.25 -25.92 -0.04
N THR A 183 21.54 -25.97 -1.34
CA THR A 183 21.61 -24.77 -2.21
C THR A 183 20.27 -24.48 -2.89
N LYS A 184 19.31 -25.41 -2.80
CA LYS A 184 17.98 -25.26 -3.40
C LYS A 184 17.10 -24.38 -2.52
N LYS A 185 16.91 -23.13 -2.95
CA LYS A 185 15.89 -22.25 -2.36
C LYS A 185 14.51 -22.77 -2.69
N GLN A 186 13.79 -23.12 -1.63
CA GLN A 186 12.34 -23.14 -1.59
C GLN A 186 11.67 -24.25 -2.44
N LEU A 187 11.12 -25.28 -1.78
CA LEU A 187 10.02 -26.07 -2.32
C LEU A 187 8.75 -25.19 -2.30
N ILE A 188 8.58 -24.27 -3.25
CA ILE A 188 7.26 -23.64 -3.46
C ILE A 188 6.40 -24.59 -4.30
N HIS A 189 5.93 -25.67 -3.67
CA HIS A 189 4.58 -26.12 -3.93
C HIS A 189 3.85 -26.11 -2.59
N TRP A 190 3.50 -24.90 -2.15
CA TRP A 190 2.30 -24.75 -1.34
C TRP A 190 1.16 -25.26 -2.24
N TYR A 191 0.76 -26.51 -2.07
CA TYR A 191 -0.62 -26.88 -2.29
C TYR A 191 -1.44 -26.17 -1.20
N LYS A 192 -1.56 -24.84 -1.33
CA LYS A 192 -2.77 -24.16 -0.89
C LYS A 192 -3.85 -24.97 -1.61
N LYS A 193 -4.72 -25.71 -0.92
CA LYS A 193 -5.95 -26.24 -1.55
C LYS A 193 -6.42 -25.10 -2.44
N LYS A 194 -6.46 -25.29 -3.77
CA LYS A 194 -6.76 -24.15 -4.64
C LYS A 194 -8.09 -23.62 -4.12
N PRO A 195 -8.32 -22.29 -4.05
CA PRO A 195 -9.60 -21.76 -3.57
C PRO A 195 -10.80 -22.49 -4.21
N VAL A 196 -10.63 -22.90 -5.47
CA VAL A 196 -11.52 -23.81 -6.20
C VAL A 196 -11.70 -25.18 -5.54
N ASP A 197 -10.64 -25.90 -5.19
CA ASP A 197 -10.75 -27.21 -4.52
C ASP A 197 -11.47 -27.11 -3.17
N LYS A 198 -11.29 -25.98 -2.45
CA LYS A 198 -12.06 -25.71 -1.22
C LYS A 198 -13.54 -25.48 -1.53
N MET A 199 -13.85 -24.61 -2.51
CA MET A 199 -15.24 -24.35 -2.92
C MET A 199 -15.94 -25.62 -3.38
N VAL A 200 -15.28 -26.46 -4.19
CA VAL A 200 -15.80 -27.75 -4.66
C VAL A 200 -16.07 -28.71 -3.50
N ALA A 201 -15.15 -28.81 -2.53
CA ALA A 201 -15.36 -29.66 -1.36
C ALA A 201 -16.53 -29.19 -0.48
N GLU A 202 -16.77 -27.87 -0.40
CA GLU A 202 -17.87 -27.28 0.36
C GLU A 202 -19.20 -27.30 -0.40
N HIS A 203 -19.16 -27.34 -1.74
CA HIS A 203 -20.30 -27.29 -2.65
C HIS A 203 -20.18 -28.33 -3.77
N PRO A 204 -20.27 -29.65 -3.46
CA PRO A 204 -20.02 -30.70 -4.44
C PRO A 204 -20.98 -30.68 -5.63
N HIS A 205 -22.24 -30.26 -5.43
CA HIS A 205 -23.23 -30.11 -6.50
C HIS A 205 -22.84 -29.03 -7.53
N LEU A 206 -22.03 -28.03 -7.13
CA LEU A 206 -21.53 -26.97 -8.02
C LEU A 206 -20.12 -27.26 -8.56
N GLU A 207 -19.61 -28.49 -8.46
CA GLU A 207 -18.24 -28.80 -8.89
C GLU A 207 -17.99 -28.40 -10.35
N THR A 208 -18.83 -28.90 -11.26
CA THR A 208 -18.73 -28.65 -12.70
C THR A 208 -18.77 -27.15 -13.02
N PRO A 209 -19.79 -26.37 -12.61
CA PRO A 209 -19.84 -24.94 -12.92
C PRO A 209 -18.68 -24.15 -12.29
N ILE A 210 -18.21 -24.49 -11.08
CA ILE A 210 -17.06 -23.80 -10.47
C ILE A 210 -15.78 -24.03 -11.29
N ARG A 211 -15.54 -25.27 -11.72
CA ARG A 211 -14.33 -25.61 -12.50
C ARG A 211 -14.39 -25.03 -13.91
N ASP A 212 -15.55 -25.05 -14.55
CA ASP A 212 -15.72 -24.51 -15.89
C ASP A 212 -15.64 -22.98 -15.90
N TYR A 213 -16.17 -22.30 -14.89
CA TYR A 213 -15.98 -20.85 -14.74
C TYR A 213 -14.50 -20.48 -14.57
N GLN A 214 -13.74 -21.30 -13.85
CA GLN A 214 -12.29 -21.10 -13.75
C GLN A 214 -11.60 -21.27 -15.11
N LYS A 215 -11.97 -22.28 -15.91
CA LYS A 215 -11.44 -22.46 -17.27
C LYS A 215 -11.81 -21.28 -18.16
N TYR A 216 -13.05 -20.81 -18.08
CA TYR A 216 -13.54 -19.64 -18.81
C TYR A 216 -12.68 -18.40 -18.53
N MET A 217 -12.41 -18.08 -17.26
CA MET A 217 -11.54 -16.95 -16.92
C MET A 217 -10.11 -17.10 -17.45
N ILE A 218 -9.56 -18.32 -17.43
CA ILE A 218 -8.21 -18.60 -17.97
C ILE A 218 -8.20 -18.41 -19.48
N ALA A 219 -9.18 -18.99 -20.18
CA ALA A 219 -9.31 -18.88 -21.64
C ALA A 219 -9.58 -17.43 -22.08
N GLY A 220 -10.30 -16.66 -21.28
CA GLY A 220 -10.53 -15.22 -21.47
C GLY A 220 -9.33 -14.33 -21.16
N GLY A 221 -8.16 -14.90 -20.84
CA GLY A 221 -6.92 -14.14 -20.64
C GLY A 221 -6.84 -13.36 -19.32
N TYR A 222 -7.62 -13.73 -18.30
CA TYR A 222 -7.59 -13.05 -17.01
C TYR A 222 -6.23 -13.25 -16.33
N SER A 223 -5.68 -12.18 -15.75
CA SER A 223 -4.44 -12.29 -14.97
C SER A 223 -4.64 -13.16 -13.72
N LYS A 224 -3.57 -13.85 -13.28
CA LYS A 224 -3.59 -14.70 -12.08
C LYS A 224 -4.13 -13.98 -10.83
N THR A 225 -3.79 -12.71 -10.66
CA THR A 225 -4.31 -11.87 -9.57
C THR A 225 -5.82 -11.64 -9.71
N ASN A 226 -6.30 -11.37 -10.92
CA ASN A 226 -7.73 -11.18 -11.16
C ASN A 226 -8.52 -12.48 -10.93
N ILE A 227 -8.02 -13.62 -11.42
CA ILE A 227 -8.62 -14.94 -11.15
C ILE A 227 -8.69 -15.21 -9.65
N THR A 228 -7.62 -14.91 -8.91
CA THR A 228 -7.61 -15.10 -7.44
C THR A 228 -8.66 -14.23 -6.77
N LYS A 229 -8.77 -12.95 -7.17
CA LYS A 229 -9.79 -12.03 -6.65
C LYS A 229 -11.21 -12.53 -6.95
N LYS A 230 -11.49 -12.92 -8.19
CA LYS A 230 -12.80 -13.46 -8.60
C LYS A 230 -13.15 -14.73 -7.83
N ASN A 231 -12.21 -15.64 -7.62
CA ASN A 231 -12.42 -16.85 -6.82
C ASN A 231 -12.71 -16.54 -5.35
N THR A 232 -12.08 -15.52 -4.75
CA THR A 232 -12.42 -15.06 -3.39
C THR A 232 -13.85 -14.53 -3.32
N ILE A 233 -14.25 -13.72 -4.31
CA ILE A 233 -15.61 -13.17 -4.39
C ILE A 233 -16.64 -14.29 -4.56
N LEU A 234 -16.38 -15.23 -5.47
CA LEU A 234 -17.22 -16.41 -5.68
C LEU A 234 -17.33 -17.24 -4.39
N SER A 235 -16.23 -17.44 -3.66
CA SER A 235 -16.25 -18.15 -2.38
C SER A 235 -17.18 -17.47 -1.35
N HIS A 236 -17.25 -16.14 -1.30
CA HIS A 236 -18.19 -15.44 -0.42
C HIS A 236 -19.64 -15.60 -0.89
N PHE A 237 -19.88 -15.57 -2.21
CA PHE A 237 -21.20 -15.82 -2.78
C PHE A 237 -21.70 -17.23 -2.45
N LEU A 238 -20.86 -18.25 -2.66
CA LEU A 238 -21.18 -19.63 -2.31
C LEU A 238 -21.39 -19.80 -0.80
N SER A 239 -20.60 -19.12 0.03
CA SER A 239 -20.81 -19.12 1.49
C SER A 239 -22.17 -18.55 1.87
N PHE A 240 -22.62 -17.47 1.21
CA PHE A 240 -23.96 -16.92 1.42
C PHE A 240 -25.05 -17.94 1.07
N LEU A 241 -24.94 -18.61 -0.08
CA LEU A 241 -25.88 -19.67 -0.49
C LEU A 241 -25.89 -20.83 0.51
N LYS A 242 -24.74 -21.19 1.08
CA LYS A 242 -24.65 -22.22 2.11
C LYS A 242 -25.35 -21.80 3.41
N GLU A 243 -25.05 -20.60 3.89
CA GLU A 243 -25.61 -20.05 5.14
C GLU A 243 -27.13 -19.89 5.07
N HIS A 244 -27.68 -19.60 3.88
CA HIS A 244 -29.10 -19.33 3.67
C HIS A 244 -29.80 -20.44 2.87
N GLY A 245 -29.20 -21.62 2.73
CA GLY A 245 -29.64 -22.67 1.79
C GLY A 245 -31.07 -23.20 2.01
N GLU A 246 -31.64 -22.97 3.21
CA GLU A 246 -33.04 -23.28 3.52
C GLU A 246 -34.04 -22.32 2.84
N THR A 247 -33.62 -21.10 2.53
CA THR A 247 -34.49 -20.03 2.02
C THR A 247 -34.03 -19.47 0.67
N VAL A 248 -32.75 -19.63 0.34
CA VAL A 248 -32.13 -19.09 -0.87
C VAL A 248 -31.42 -20.22 -1.60
N GLN A 249 -31.88 -20.53 -2.81
CA GLN A 249 -31.25 -21.48 -3.72
C GLN A 249 -30.76 -20.75 -4.97
N LEU A 250 -29.66 -21.23 -5.56
CA LEU A 250 -29.10 -20.63 -6.78
C LEU A 250 -30.10 -20.67 -7.96
N SER A 251 -30.85 -21.76 -8.09
CA SER A 251 -31.86 -21.96 -9.14
C SER A 251 -32.98 -20.92 -9.12
N ASN A 252 -33.24 -20.32 -7.95
CA ASN A 252 -34.26 -19.30 -7.73
C ASN A 252 -33.65 -17.92 -7.42
N PHE A 253 -32.38 -17.70 -7.75
CA PHE A 253 -31.70 -16.46 -7.40
C PHE A 253 -32.18 -15.30 -8.28
N GLN A 254 -33.09 -14.50 -7.74
CA GLN A 254 -33.75 -13.39 -8.43
C GLN A 254 -33.62 -12.10 -7.60
N ARG A 255 -34.54 -11.16 -7.85
CA ARG A 255 -34.54 -9.82 -7.26
C ARG A 255 -34.42 -9.79 -5.74
N THR A 256 -35.18 -10.64 -5.04
CA THR A 256 -35.21 -10.68 -3.56
C THR A 256 -33.89 -11.18 -2.99
N GLU A 257 -33.28 -12.17 -3.63
CA GLU A 257 -32.03 -12.81 -3.19
C GLU A 257 -30.84 -11.87 -3.41
N PHE A 258 -30.84 -11.08 -4.49
CA PHE A 258 -29.85 -10.00 -4.68
C PHE A 258 -29.88 -8.98 -3.53
N TRP A 259 -31.07 -8.60 -3.05
CA TRP A 259 -31.20 -7.70 -1.89
C TRP A 259 -30.75 -8.35 -0.59
N ALA A 260 -31.05 -9.63 -0.39
CA ALA A 260 -30.59 -10.40 0.77
C ALA A 260 -29.06 -10.51 0.78
N TYR A 261 -28.45 -10.83 -0.37
CA TYR A 261 -27.00 -10.92 -0.51
C TYR A 261 -26.32 -9.56 -0.28
N TYR A 262 -26.88 -8.49 -0.84
CA TYR A 262 -26.41 -7.12 -0.57
C TYR A 262 -26.42 -6.78 0.92
N LYS A 263 -27.53 -7.04 1.63
CA LYS A 263 -27.64 -6.78 3.07
C LYS A 263 -26.62 -7.59 3.87
N TRP A 264 -26.47 -8.87 3.54
CA TRP A 264 -25.50 -9.76 4.19
C TRP A 264 -24.05 -9.29 4.00
N LEU A 265 -23.70 -8.83 2.79
CA LEU A 265 -22.38 -8.24 2.51
C LEU A 265 -22.17 -6.92 3.26
N GLY A 266 -23.19 -6.05 3.31
CA GLY A 266 -23.12 -4.75 3.97
C GLY A 266 -22.87 -4.80 5.47
N LEU A 267 -23.18 -5.92 6.12
CA LEU A 267 -22.82 -6.18 7.53
C LEU A 267 -21.33 -6.50 7.72
N LYS A 268 -20.63 -6.93 6.67
CA LYS A 268 -19.26 -7.45 6.73
C LYS A 268 -18.24 -6.54 6.04
N PHE A 269 -18.67 -5.77 5.02
CA PHE A 269 -17.78 -5.07 4.11
C PHE A 269 -18.25 -3.66 3.76
N GLY A 270 -17.31 -2.78 3.43
CA GLY A 270 -17.59 -1.43 2.94
C GLY A 270 -18.26 -1.40 1.56
N THR A 271 -18.90 -0.28 1.23
CA THR A 271 -19.79 -0.11 0.06
C THR A 271 -19.14 -0.52 -1.26
N SER A 272 -17.92 -0.05 -1.52
CA SER A 272 -17.17 -0.38 -2.75
C SER A 272 -16.90 -1.89 -2.90
N TYR A 273 -16.61 -2.58 -1.79
CA TYR A 273 -16.35 -4.02 -1.80
C TYR A 273 -17.66 -4.80 -1.99
N THR A 274 -18.71 -4.40 -1.30
CA THR A 274 -20.07 -4.94 -1.43
C THR A 274 -20.59 -4.81 -2.86
N TYR A 275 -20.43 -3.65 -3.50
CA TYR A 275 -20.79 -3.45 -4.91
C TYR A 275 -20.09 -4.46 -5.83
N ALA A 276 -18.75 -4.58 -5.70
CA ALA A 276 -17.99 -5.51 -6.53
C ALA A 276 -18.45 -6.97 -6.37
N HIS A 277 -18.84 -7.38 -5.16
CA HIS A 277 -19.33 -8.74 -4.89
C HIS A 277 -20.70 -9.00 -5.53
N VAL A 278 -21.64 -8.04 -5.41
CA VAL A 278 -22.97 -8.17 -6.02
C VAL A 278 -22.87 -8.26 -7.53
N ILE A 279 -22.05 -7.41 -8.16
CA ILE A 279 -21.86 -7.41 -9.62
C ILE A 279 -21.16 -8.69 -10.09
N ASP A 280 -20.15 -9.17 -9.38
CA ASP A 280 -19.43 -10.38 -9.77
C ASP A 280 -20.25 -11.66 -9.56
N ALA A 281 -21.11 -11.69 -8.53
CA ALA A 281 -22.10 -12.77 -8.36
C ALA A 281 -23.11 -12.75 -9.51
N LYS A 282 -23.62 -11.57 -9.88
CA LYS A 282 -24.49 -11.41 -11.06
C LYS A 282 -23.83 -11.97 -12.32
N LEU A 283 -22.59 -11.59 -12.62
CA LEU A 283 -21.86 -12.06 -13.80
C LEU A 283 -21.65 -13.58 -13.80
N PHE A 284 -21.41 -14.19 -12.63
CA PHE A 284 -21.30 -15.64 -12.51
C PHE A 284 -22.64 -16.33 -12.81
N ILE A 285 -23.75 -15.81 -12.27
CA ILE A 285 -25.09 -16.34 -12.53
C ILE A 285 -25.45 -16.20 -14.01
N GLU A 286 -25.19 -15.03 -14.62
CA GLU A 286 -25.42 -14.78 -16.05
C GLU A 286 -24.60 -15.72 -16.93
N TRP A 287 -23.36 -16.02 -16.55
CA TRP A 287 -22.50 -16.93 -17.29
C TRP A 287 -23.02 -18.38 -17.29
N GLY A 288 -23.58 -18.87 -16.18
CA GLY A 288 -24.10 -20.24 -16.10
C GLY A 288 -25.59 -20.39 -16.38
N LEU A 289 -26.27 -19.31 -16.77
CA LEU A 289 -27.71 -19.25 -17.02
C LEU A 289 -28.10 -20.23 -18.14
N ASN A 290 -29.11 -21.07 -17.89
CA ASN A 290 -29.59 -22.15 -18.77
C ASN A 290 -28.60 -23.29 -19.11
N ASP A 291 -27.30 -23.13 -18.83
CA ASP A 291 -26.29 -24.16 -19.13
C ASP A 291 -26.15 -25.20 -18.01
N TYR A 292 -26.55 -24.86 -16.78
CA TYR A 292 -26.44 -25.74 -15.61
C TYR A 292 -27.78 -25.90 -14.86
N PRO A 293 -28.13 -27.12 -14.38
CA PRO A 293 -29.42 -27.36 -13.71
C PRO A 293 -29.66 -26.55 -12.44
N ASP A 294 -28.59 -26.25 -11.69
CA ASP A 294 -28.66 -25.50 -10.43
C ASP A 294 -28.70 -23.97 -10.64
N PHE A 295 -28.61 -23.50 -11.89
CA PHE A 295 -28.64 -22.08 -12.23
C PHE A 295 -30.06 -21.65 -12.61
N PRO A 296 -30.39 -20.37 -12.43
CA PRO A 296 -31.70 -19.88 -12.80
C PRO A 296 -31.86 -19.84 -14.32
N LYS A 297 -33.10 -20.01 -14.81
CA LYS A 297 -33.42 -19.95 -16.26
C LYS A 297 -33.45 -18.52 -16.81
N THR A 298 -33.77 -17.58 -15.94
CA THR A 298 -33.84 -16.14 -16.20
C THR A 298 -33.22 -15.39 -15.03
N ILE A 299 -32.78 -14.17 -15.25
CA ILE A 299 -32.26 -13.32 -14.18
C ILE A 299 -33.07 -12.02 -14.09
N ASP A 300 -33.65 -11.74 -12.93
CA ASP A 300 -34.27 -10.45 -12.59
C ASP A 300 -33.35 -9.70 -11.62
N PHE A 301 -32.39 -8.97 -12.19
CA PHE A 301 -31.51 -8.13 -11.40
C PHE A 301 -32.21 -6.80 -11.02
N PRO A 302 -32.22 -6.40 -9.74
CA PRO A 302 -32.87 -5.16 -9.33
C PRO A 302 -32.15 -3.91 -9.88
N GLU A 303 -32.76 -3.23 -10.86
CA GLU A 303 -32.22 -1.99 -11.43
C GLU A 303 -31.96 -0.90 -10.37
N GLY A 304 -32.84 -0.81 -9.38
CA GLY A 304 -32.69 0.07 -8.21
C GLY A 304 -31.46 -0.25 -7.34
N LEU A 305 -30.97 -1.49 -7.34
CA LEU A 305 -29.83 -1.91 -6.51
C LEU A 305 -28.50 -1.43 -7.12
N SER A 306 -28.30 -1.61 -8.43
CA SER A 306 -27.07 -1.12 -9.09
C SER A 306 -26.97 0.39 -9.04
N SER A 307 -28.08 1.11 -9.30
CA SER A 307 -28.11 2.57 -9.20
C SER A 307 -27.87 3.05 -7.77
N LYS A 308 -28.49 2.43 -6.75
CA LYS A 308 -28.25 2.74 -5.34
C LYS A 308 -26.79 2.50 -4.93
N LEU A 309 -26.23 1.36 -5.30
CA LEU A 309 -24.84 1.02 -5.01
C LEU A 309 -23.88 1.98 -5.69
N ASN A 310 -24.07 2.27 -6.98
CA ASN A 310 -23.24 3.23 -7.70
C ASN A 310 -23.31 4.61 -7.06
N ARG A 311 -24.49 5.11 -6.70
CA ARG A 311 -24.63 6.39 -5.99
C ARG A 311 -23.89 6.38 -4.65
N ALA A 312 -24.03 5.30 -3.88
CA ALA A 312 -23.36 5.18 -2.58
C ALA A 312 -21.83 5.12 -2.72
N VAL A 313 -21.32 4.38 -3.72
CA VAL A 313 -19.88 4.31 -4.03
C VAL A 313 -19.36 5.66 -4.53
N THR A 314 -20.10 6.34 -5.42
CA THR A 314 -19.73 7.67 -5.91
C THR A 314 -19.71 8.69 -4.76
N ALA A 315 -20.74 8.71 -3.92
CA ALA A 315 -20.79 9.60 -2.75
C ALA A 315 -19.66 9.31 -1.76
N GLU A 316 -19.36 8.03 -1.49
CA GLU A 316 -18.21 7.63 -0.66
C GLU A 316 -16.88 8.10 -1.27
N GLN A 317 -16.71 7.97 -2.59
CA GLN A 317 -15.50 8.42 -3.30
C GLN A 317 -15.37 9.94 -3.41
N GLU A 318 -16.49 10.66 -3.49
CA GLU A 318 -16.53 12.13 -3.53
C GLU A 318 -16.24 12.75 -2.18
N ASN A 319 -16.74 12.12 -1.11
CA ASN A 319 -16.56 12.59 0.27
C ASN A 319 -15.28 12.04 0.93
N SER A 320 -14.60 11.07 0.31
CA SER A 320 -13.36 10.50 0.82
C SER A 320 -12.13 11.30 0.39
N GLY A 321 -11.20 11.54 1.32
CA GLY A 321 -9.83 11.99 1.00
C GLY A 321 -8.97 10.95 0.28
N GLY A 322 -9.53 9.76 -0.01
CA GLY A 322 -8.85 8.68 -0.69
C GLY A 322 -7.74 8.08 0.17
N ARG A 323 -6.51 8.04 -0.36
CA ARG A 323 -5.33 7.56 0.37
C ARG A 323 -4.37 8.70 0.72
N ALA A 324 -4.82 9.95 0.65
CA ALA A 324 -4.04 11.08 1.13
C ALA A 324 -3.75 10.92 2.63
N PHE A 325 -2.63 11.47 3.09
CA PHE A 325 -2.34 11.50 4.52
C PHE A 325 -3.39 12.37 5.23
N PRO A 326 -3.97 11.92 6.35
CA PRO A 326 -4.99 12.67 7.07
C PRO A 326 -4.42 13.68 8.07
N ILE A 327 -3.11 13.66 8.31
CA ILE A 327 -2.39 14.57 9.22
C ILE A 327 -1.52 15.51 8.38
N GLU A 328 -1.62 16.81 8.64
CA GLU A 328 -0.80 17.83 7.98
C GLU A 328 0.68 17.66 8.32
N GLY A 329 1.57 17.81 7.34
CA GLY A 329 3.02 17.63 7.53
C GLY A 329 3.50 16.18 7.73
N LEU A 330 2.59 15.18 7.76
CA LEU A 330 2.97 13.79 8.02
C LEU A 330 3.87 13.19 6.93
N ALA A 331 3.65 13.55 5.66
CA ALA A 331 4.48 13.04 4.57
C ALA A 331 5.93 13.46 4.78
N GLU A 332 6.14 14.73 5.06
CA GLU A 332 7.44 15.33 5.36
C GLU A 332 8.05 14.72 6.60
N GLY A 333 7.27 14.56 7.68
CA GLY A 333 7.71 13.89 8.91
C GLY A 333 8.21 12.47 8.66
N ILE A 334 7.50 11.68 7.85
CA ILE A 334 7.95 10.32 7.47
C ILE A 334 9.28 10.38 6.70
N ILE A 335 9.46 11.30 5.77
CA ILE A 335 10.71 11.41 5.00
C ILE A 335 11.86 11.90 5.87
N GLN A 336 11.62 12.85 6.77
CA GLN A 336 12.61 13.32 7.74
C GLN A 336 13.07 12.18 8.66
N GLU A 337 12.14 11.41 9.22
CA GLU A 337 12.46 10.23 10.03
C GLU A 337 13.19 9.15 9.22
N CYS A 338 12.80 8.91 7.97
CA CYS A 338 13.53 8.01 7.07
C CYS A 338 14.97 8.49 6.83
N TYR A 339 15.15 9.79 6.60
CA TYR A 339 16.44 10.40 6.32
C TYR A 339 17.37 10.31 7.54
N ALA A 340 16.85 10.62 8.73
CA ALA A 340 17.58 10.56 10.00
C ALA A 340 17.84 9.11 10.49
N TYR A 341 17.05 8.13 10.05
CA TYR A 341 17.20 6.74 10.49
C TYR A 341 18.58 6.17 10.12
N VAL A 342 19.27 5.59 11.10
CA VAL A 342 20.55 4.88 10.90
C VAL A 342 20.28 3.38 10.76
N PRO A 343 20.49 2.77 9.58
CA PRO A 343 20.22 1.36 9.38
C PRO A 343 21.17 0.44 10.15
N GLU A 344 20.61 -0.54 10.87
CA GLU A 344 21.39 -1.57 11.58
C GLU A 344 21.76 -2.75 10.67
N THR A 345 20.99 -2.93 9.59
CA THR A 345 21.18 -4.02 8.64
C THR A 345 21.10 -3.50 7.22
N GLU A 346 21.70 -4.23 6.28
CA GLU A 346 21.56 -3.93 4.85
C GLU A 346 20.09 -3.86 4.43
N ARG A 347 19.26 -4.80 4.91
CA ARG A 347 17.83 -4.83 4.58
C ARG A 347 17.15 -3.53 4.99
N GLU A 348 17.47 -3.01 6.17
CA GLU A 348 16.96 -1.70 6.61
C GLU A 348 17.46 -0.56 5.73
N ALA A 349 18.71 -0.59 5.27
CA ALA A 349 19.25 0.42 4.37
C ALA A 349 18.51 0.43 3.02
N LEU A 350 18.23 -0.74 2.45
CA LEU A 350 17.43 -0.88 1.24
C LEU A 350 16.00 -0.36 1.43
N CYS A 351 15.37 -0.66 2.57
CA CYS A 351 14.04 -0.16 2.91
C CYS A 351 14.02 1.37 3.12
N LYS A 352 15.05 1.93 3.76
CA LYS A 352 15.24 3.38 3.92
C LYS A 352 15.29 4.06 2.56
N ASP A 353 16.20 3.65 1.68
CA ASP A 353 16.36 4.26 0.36
C ASP A 353 15.08 4.09 -0.49
N PHE A 354 14.34 2.98 -0.32
CA PHE A 354 13.02 2.81 -0.97
C PHE A 354 12.05 3.93 -0.62
N TRP A 355 11.89 4.25 0.67
CA TRP A 355 10.93 5.27 1.11
C TRP A 355 11.39 6.69 0.80
N LEU A 356 12.70 6.95 0.79
CA LEU A 356 13.25 8.21 0.29
C LEU A 356 12.88 8.43 -1.18
N ILE A 357 13.03 7.42 -2.04
CA ILE A 357 12.63 7.50 -3.46
C ILE A 357 11.11 7.71 -3.60
N VAL A 358 10.29 7.05 -2.77
CA VAL A 358 8.83 7.24 -2.75
C VAL A 358 8.46 8.69 -2.40
N GLY A 359 9.19 9.34 -1.50
CA GLY A 359 8.96 10.74 -1.11
C GLY A 359 9.29 11.74 -2.21
N SER A 360 10.28 11.42 -3.05
CA SER A 360 10.81 12.31 -4.09
C SER A 360 10.15 12.14 -5.46
N CYS A 361 9.39 11.07 -5.66
CA CYS A 361 8.88 10.68 -6.98
C CYS A 361 7.41 10.22 -6.91
N PRO A 362 6.51 10.72 -7.78
CA PRO A 362 5.07 10.47 -7.75
C PRO A 362 4.68 9.08 -8.28
N VAL A 363 5.41 8.01 -7.97
CA VAL A 363 5.25 6.68 -8.58
C VAL A 363 4.57 5.67 -7.68
N ARG A 364 4.06 4.59 -8.26
CA ARG A 364 3.45 3.49 -7.51
C ARG A 364 4.52 2.64 -6.84
N PHE A 365 4.20 2.07 -5.67
CA PHE A 365 5.08 1.15 -4.93
C PHE A 365 5.74 0.11 -5.84
N ASP A 366 4.94 -0.56 -6.68
CA ASP A 366 5.43 -1.64 -7.54
C ASP A 366 6.32 -1.14 -8.68
N PHE A 367 6.21 0.12 -9.08
CA PHE A 367 7.13 0.69 -10.07
C PHE A 367 8.53 0.79 -9.46
N ILE A 368 8.67 1.45 -8.30
CA ILE A 368 9.96 1.59 -7.59
C ILE A 368 10.57 0.23 -7.27
N HIS A 369 9.76 -0.66 -6.69
CA HIS A 369 10.22 -1.97 -6.24
C HIS A 369 10.87 -2.81 -7.36
N ASN A 370 10.47 -2.57 -8.60
CA ASN A 370 10.91 -3.33 -9.77
C ASN A 370 11.88 -2.57 -10.67
N LEU A 371 12.41 -1.43 -10.24
CA LEU A 371 13.38 -0.66 -11.01
C LEU A 371 14.68 -1.45 -11.25
N ALA A 372 15.17 -1.35 -12.48
CA ALA A 372 16.47 -1.84 -12.86
C ALA A 372 17.56 -0.86 -12.40
N ILE A 373 18.81 -1.34 -12.32
CA ILE A 373 19.94 -0.51 -11.90
C ILE A 373 20.18 0.71 -12.80
N ASP A 374 19.79 0.68 -14.08
CA ASP A 374 20.01 1.75 -15.06
C ASP A 374 18.82 2.73 -15.17
N CYS A 375 18.00 2.84 -14.12
CA CYS A 375 16.75 3.58 -14.19
C CYS A 375 16.89 5.12 -14.19
N LEU A 376 17.95 5.66 -13.57
CA LEU A 376 18.15 7.11 -13.45
C LEU A 376 18.63 7.68 -14.79
N LYS A 377 17.79 8.47 -15.44
CA LYS A 377 18.09 9.06 -16.77
C LYS A 377 17.61 10.52 -16.82
N PRO A 378 18.18 11.34 -17.71
CA PRO A 378 17.60 12.64 -18.01
C PRO A 378 16.17 12.51 -18.55
N MET A 379 15.35 13.51 -18.26
CA MET A 379 13.99 13.58 -18.79
C MET A 379 14.02 13.87 -20.30
N LEU A 380 13.11 13.29 -21.09
CA LEU A 380 13.08 13.47 -22.56
C LEU A 380 13.00 14.94 -23.00
N ASN A 381 12.43 15.81 -22.18
CA ASN A 381 12.25 17.23 -22.45
C ASN A 381 13.33 18.11 -21.81
N SER A 382 14.29 17.55 -21.07
CA SER A 382 15.40 18.31 -20.48
C SER A 382 16.54 17.42 -20.00
N ASP A 383 17.75 17.70 -20.47
CA ASP A 383 18.97 17.04 -19.99
C ASP A 383 19.39 17.50 -18.58
N SER A 384 18.81 18.60 -18.09
CA SER A 384 19.13 19.20 -16.79
C SER A 384 18.34 18.59 -15.63
N PHE A 385 17.27 17.85 -15.90
CA PHE A 385 16.45 17.21 -14.88
C PHE A 385 16.54 15.70 -14.97
N LEU A 386 16.75 15.05 -13.82
CA LEU A 386 16.78 13.61 -13.72
C LEU A 386 15.41 13.05 -13.36
N GLY A 387 15.10 11.89 -13.94
CA GLY A 387 13.92 11.12 -13.63
C GLY A 387 14.22 9.64 -13.55
N ILE A 388 13.21 8.90 -13.11
CA ILE A 388 13.24 7.45 -13.08
C ILE A 388 12.54 6.93 -14.33
N THR A 389 13.24 6.04 -15.03
CA THR A 389 12.74 5.36 -16.22
C THR A 389 12.75 3.86 -16.03
N SER A 390 11.78 3.18 -16.64
CA SER A 390 11.74 1.71 -16.70
C SER A 390 11.54 1.27 -18.14
N THR A 391 12.50 0.52 -18.68
CA THR A 391 12.36 -0.17 -19.96
C THR A 391 11.35 -1.32 -19.91
N TYR A 392 10.91 -1.69 -18.70
CA TYR A 392 9.93 -2.74 -18.45
C TYR A 392 8.56 -2.15 -18.15
N ARG A 393 7.53 -2.78 -18.72
CA ARG A 393 6.14 -2.34 -18.60
C ARG A 393 5.70 -2.26 -17.13
N ASP A 394 5.12 -1.14 -16.74
CA ASP A 394 4.48 -1.00 -15.42
C ASP A 394 3.06 -1.62 -15.40
N LYS A 395 2.40 -1.59 -14.23
CA LYS A 395 1.01 -2.06 -14.09
C LYS A 395 0.01 -1.26 -14.94
N GLY A 396 0.33 -0.01 -15.29
CA GLY A 396 -0.46 0.84 -16.19
C GLY A 396 -0.26 0.53 -17.67
N GLY A 397 0.69 -0.34 -18.03
CA GLY A 397 1.00 -0.66 -19.42
C GLY A 397 2.09 0.25 -20.03
N ASN A 398 2.62 1.20 -19.27
CA ASN A 398 3.61 2.15 -19.75
C ASN A 398 4.99 1.48 -19.84
N VAL A 399 5.55 1.46 -21.06
CA VAL A 399 6.92 1.04 -21.35
C VAL A 399 7.73 2.32 -21.58
N ASN A 400 8.92 2.41 -21.00
CA ASN A 400 9.72 3.65 -20.97
C ASN A 400 9.01 4.81 -20.26
N ALA A 401 8.15 4.50 -19.28
CA ALA A 401 7.56 5.52 -18.43
C ALA A 401 8.66 6.36 -17.78
N GLN A 402 8.51 7.68 -17.82
CA GLN A 402 9.44 8.61 -17.19
C GLN A 402 8.72 9.39 -16.12
N PHE A 403 9.29 9.38 -14.91
CA PHE A 403 8.76 10.13 -13.79
C PHE A 403 9.85 11.05 -13.24
N PRO A 404 9.59 12.35 -13.08
CA PRO A 404 10.60 13.27 -12.57
C PRO A 404 10.91 12.97 -11.10
N LEU A 405 12.17 13.19 -10.71
CA LEU A 405 12.58 13.33 -9.31
C LEU A 405 12.45 14.81 -8.93
N LEU A 406 11.74 15.08 -7.84
CA LEU A 406 11.40 16.46 -7.46
C LEU A 406 12.41 17.09 -6.49
N ASP A 407 13.36 16.30 -5.99
CA ASP A 407 14.40 16.71 -5.08
C ASP A 407 15.66 15.82 -5.23
N ASP A 408 16.75 16.26 -4.61
CA ASP A 408 18.03 15.55 -4.62
C ASP A 408 18.03 14.31 -3.73
N VAL A 409 17.15 14.22 -2.73
CA VAL A 409 17.07 13.10 -1.78
C VAL A 409 16.82 11.78 -2.53
N GLY A 410 15.90 11.79 -3.50
CA GLY A 410 15.62 10.64 -4.33
C GLY A 410 16.76 10.29 -5.30
N ILE A 411 17.43 11.31 -5.86
CA ILE A 411 18.59 11.13 -6.75
C ILE A 411 19.72 10.44 -5.99
N GLU A 412 20.08 10.95 -4.82
CA GLU A 412 21.13 10.40 -3.98
C GLU A 412 20.81 8.98 -3.52
N ALA A 413 19.56 8.69 -3.14
CA ALA A 413 19.12 7.35 -2.77
C ALA A 413 19.33 6.34 -3.92
N ILE A 414 18.95 6.71 -5.14
CA ILE A 414 19.16 5.84 -6.31
C ILE A 414 20.66 5.65 -6.58
N GLN A 415 21.45 6.72 -6.55
CA GLN A 415 22.89 6.63 -6.78
C GLN A 415 23.59 5.76 -5.72
N ARG A 416 23.19 5.83 -4.45
CA ARG A 416 23.69 4.91 -3.39
C ARG A 416 23.36 3.46 -3.71
N LEU A 417 22.12 3.17 -4.12
CA LEU A 417 21.69 1.82 -4.51
C LEU A 417 22.43 1.31 -5.76
N GLN A 418 22.62 2.15 -6.77
CA GLN A 418 23.38 1.83 -7.98
C GLN A 418 24.84 1.51 -7.63
N LYS A 419 25.50 2.40 -6.88
CA LYS A 419 26.88 2.20 -6.42
C LYS A 419 27.03 0.90 -5.64
N ARG A 420 26.09 0.61 -4.71
CA ARG A 420 26.04 -0.66 -3.99
C ARG A 420 25.93 -1.85 -4.95
N CYS A 421 25.03 -1.79 -5.92
CA CYS A 421 24.83 -2.89 -6.86
C CYS A 421 26.07 -3.17 -7.71
N HIS A 422 26.74 -2.12 -8.18
CA HIS A 422 28.00 -2.24 -8.91
C HIS A 422 29.13 -2.79 -8.03
N ALA A 423 29.29 -2.29 -6.81
CA ALA A 423 30.34 -2.74 -5.89
C ALA A 423 30.20 -4.23 -5.53
N LYS A 424 28.97 -4.74 -5.43
CA LYS A 424 28.69 -6.14 -5.10
C LYS A 424 28.64 -7.08 -6.31
N GLY A 425 28.61 -6.53 -7.53
CA GLY A 425 28.58 -7.34 -8.75
C GLY A 425 27.34 -8.23 -8.87
N PHE A 426 26.16 -7.74 -8.48
CA PHE A 426 24.93 -8.53 -8.54
C PHE A 426 24.64 -9.05 -9.95
N LYS A 427 24.26 -10.33 -10.04
CA LYS A 427 23.81 -10.94 -11.29
C LYS A 427 22.32 -10.67 -11.52
N ALA A 428 21.92 -10.62 -12.78
CA ALA A 428 20.53 -10.42 -13.15
C ALA A 428 19.65 -11.59 -12.65
N ILE A 429 18.48 -11.27 -12.09
CA ILE A 429 17.49 -12.21 -11.58
C ILE A 429 16.15 -12.03 -12.32
N THR A 430 15.33 -13.08 -12.35
CA THR A 430 14.01 -13.01 -12.98
C THR A 430 13.04 -12.28 -12.07
N ASN A 431 12.43 -11.23 -12.59
CA ASN A 431 11.37 -10.49 -11.92
C ASN A 431 10.08 -11.34 -11.88
N PRO A 432 9.45 -11.54 -10.70
CA PRO A 432 8.27 -12.40 -10.55
C PRO A 432 6.98 -11.82 -11.15
N ILE A 433 6.95 -10.52 -11.49
CA ILE A 433 5.79 -9.81 -12.03
C ILE A 433 5.80 -9.80 -13.55
N ASN A 434 6.93 -9.48 -14.18
CA ASN A 434 7.04 -9.35 -15.63
C ASN A 434 7.80 -10.51 -16.32
N ASN A 435 8.37 -11.44 -15.54
CA ASN A 435 9.17 -12.57 -16.01
C ASN A 435 10.44 -12.21 -16.81
N LEU A 436 10.88 -10.95 -16.76
CA LEU A 436 12.10 -10.49 -17.41
C LEU A 436 13.30 -10.56 -16.46
N LYS A 437 14.51 -10.68 -17.00
CA LYS A 437 15.74 -10.90 -16.23
C LYS A 437 16.62 -9.66 -16.26
N TYR A 438 16.83 -9.03 -15.12
CA TYR A 438 17.70 -7.85 -14.99
C TYR A 438 18.22 -7.69 -13.56
N VAL A 439 19.18 -6.77 -13.37
CA VAL A 439 19.67 -6.42 -12.03
C VAL A 439 18.74 -5.38 -11.45
N HIS A 440 18.14 -5.67 -10.29
CA HIS A 440 17.21 -4.77 -9.61
C HIS A 440 17.94 -3.83 -8.66
N LEU A 441 17.43 -2.61 -8.47
CA LEU A 441 17.96 -1.68 -7.46
C LEU A 441 17.88 -2.26 -6.03
N PHE A 442 16.83 -3.02 -5.73
CA PHE A 442 16.56 -3.56 -4.40
C PHE A 442 16.96 -5.04 -4.28
N HIS A 443 18.09 -5.43 -4.86
CA HIS A 443 18.65 -6.78 -4.76
C HIS A 443 19.25 -7.04 -3.36
N GLU A 444 18.91 -8.15 -2.69
CA GLU A 444 19.49 -8.55 -1.39
C GLU A 444 20.78 -9.39 -1.55
N ASP A 445 21.73 -9.25 -0.62
CA ASP A 445 23.01 -10.00 -0.63
C ASP A 445 22.84 -11.51 -0.46
N ASN A 446 22.19 -11.89 0.64
CA ASN A 446 22.13 -13.28 1.08
C ASN A 446 21.09 -14.09 0.30
N VAL A 447 20.35 -13.42 -0.58
CA VAL A 447 19.33 -14.03 -1.40
C VAL A 447 19.43 -13.46 -2.81
N ASN A 448 19.97 -14.22 -3.80
CA ASN A 448 19.84 -13.95 -5.25
C ASN A 448 18.38 -13.63 -5.68
N GLY A 449 17.85 -12.47 -5.29
CA GLY A 449 16.44 -12.29 -5.01
C GLY A 449 16.13 -10.84 -4.68
N LEU A 450 14.94 -10.44 -5.08
CA LEU A 450 14.41 -9.10 -4.89
C LEU A 450 13.90 -8.94 -3.45
N LEU A 451 14.22 -7.80 -2.82
CA LEU A 451 13.74 -7.45 -1.47
C LEU A 451 12.25 -7.71 -1.31
N ALA A 452 11.83 -8.38 -0.24
CA ALA A 452 10.42 -8.71 -0.04
C ALA A 452 9.56 -7.45 0.20
N ARG A 453 8.39 -7.37 -0.43
CA ARG A 453 7.41 -6.28 -0.23
C ARG A 453 6.99 -6.12 1.22
N THR A 454 6.92 -7.22 1.97
CA THR A 454 6.59 -7.21 3.40
C THR A 454 7.69 -6.52 4.21
N ALA A 455 8.97 -6.77 3.91
CA ALA A 455 10.08 -6.12 4.60
C ALA A 455 10.02 -4.58 4.48
N ILE A 456 9.71 -4.07 3.29
CA ILE A 456 9.57 -2.62 3.05
C ILE A 456 8.41 -2.02 3.85
N ARG A 457 7.26 -2.72 3.91
CA ARG A 457 6.07 -2.29 4.65
C ARG A 457 6.27 -2.37 6.16
N ASP A 458 6.88 -3.45 6.62
CA ASP A 458 7.20 -3.68 8.03
C ASP A 458 8.22 -2.66 8.53
N PHE A 459 9.20 -2.30 7.70
CA PHE A 459 10.14 -1.22 8.02
C PHE A 459 9.40 0.10 8.29
N LEU A 460 8.53 0.55 7.37
CA LEU A 460 7.74 1.76 7.60
C LEU A 460 6.92 1.62 8.90
N LYS A 461 6.16 0.53 9.02
CA LYS A 461 5.21 0.33 10.12
C LYS A 461 5.86 0.22 11.50
N TYR A 462 6.98 -0.48 11.61
CA TYR A 462 7.56 -0.85 12.91
C TYR A 462 8.84 -0.09 13.25
N LYS A 463 9.49 0.55 12.27
CA LYS A 463 10.75 1.30 12.51
C LYS A 463 10.60 2.81 12.38
N ILE A 464 9.74 3.27 11.46
CA ILE A 464 9.58 4.70 11.15
C ILE A 464 8.35 5.30 11.82
N LEU A 465 7.15 4.78 11.54
CA LEU A 465 5.91 5.35 12.07
C LEU A 465 5.87 5.52 13.60
N PRO A 466 6.40 4.58 14.42
CA PRO A 466 6.42 4.75 15.88
C PRO A 466 7.26 5.93 16.39
N ARG A 467 8.04 6.58 15.51
CA ARG A 467 8.87 7.76 15.85
C ARG A 467 8.13 9.08 15.66
N ILE A 468 6.94 9.05 15.04
CA ILE A 468 6.14 10.23 14.71
C ILE A 468 5.01 10.33 15.73
N LYS A 469 5.04 11.35 16.58
CA LYS A 469 4.12 11.48 17.72
C LYS A 469 2.68 11.73 17.29
N GLU A 470 2.51 12.51 16.23
CA GLU A 470 1.23 12.93 15.66
C GLU A 470 0.33 11.74 15.28
N ILE A 471 0.92 10.58 15.00
CA ILE A 471 0.18 9.35 14.69
C ILE A 471 -0.54 8.80 15.92
N GLU A 472 0.08 8.85 17.10
CA GLU A 472 -0.58 8.40 18.33
C GLU A 472 -1.66 9.40 18.75
N ASP A 473 -1.42 10.70 18.61
CA ASP A 473 -2.42 11.74 18.87
C ASP A 473 -3.66 11.54 18.00
N TYR A 474 -3.48 11.33 16.69
CA TYR A 474 -4.57 11.04 15.77
C TYR A 474 -5.36 9.80 16.19
N LYS A 475 -4.67 8.74 16.63
CA LYS A 475 -5.30 7.50 17.06
C LYS A 475 -6.14 7.69 18.33
N ILE A 476 -5.70 8.53 19.26
CA ILE A 476 -6.45 8.92 20.45
C ILE A 476 -7.71 9.70 20.04
N GLU A 477 -7.58 10.67 19.15
CA GLU A 477 -8.69 11.52 18.67
C GLU A 477 -9.74 10.74 17.84
N ASN A 478 -9.37 9.60 17.26
CA ASN A 478 -10.21 8.83 16.34
C ASN A 478 -10.63 7.45 16.90
N ASP A 479 -10.80 7.31 18.21
CA ASP A 479 -11.25 6.08 18.88
C ASP A 479 -10.43 4.83 18.52
N GLY A 480 -9.11 5.00 18.39
CA GLY A 480 -8.20 3.91 18.03
C GLY A 480 -8.21 3.53 16.54
N LYS A 481 -8.98 4.23 15.69
CA LYS A 481 -8.97 3.99 14.24
C LYS A 481 -7.67 4.48 13.62
N MET A 482 -7.00 3.60 12.88
CA MET A 482 -5.79 3.91 12.12
C MET A 482 -6.11 4.09 10.64
N PHE A 483 -5.40 5.00 10.00
CA PHE A 483 -5.44 5.21 8.55
C PHE A 483 -4.38 4.37 7.83
N GLU A 484 -4.58 4.11 6.54
CA GLU A 484 -3.60 3.41 5.71
C GLU A 484 -2.49 4.36 5.27
N ILE A 485 -1.25 4.08 5.68
CA ILE A 485 -0.04 4.77 5.19
C ILE A 485 0.66 3.91 4.15
N GLY A 486 1.01 4.51 3.01
CA GLY A 486 1.85 3.85 2.01
C GLY A 486 2.20 4.75 0.83
N ALA A 487 2.92 4.20 -0.15
CA ALA A 487 3.42 4.97 -1.30
C ALA A 487 2.33 5.70 -2.10
N HIS A 488 1.07 5.27 -2.04
CA HIS A 488 -0.01 6.01 -2.69
C HIS A 488 -0.31 7.35 -1.99
N GLY A 489 -0.16 7.43 -0.67
CA GLY A 489 -0.31 8.69 0.07
C GLY A 489 0.76 9.71 -0.30
N PHE A 490 2.01 9.26 -0.48
CA PHE A 490 3.08 10.12 -1.03
C PHE A 490 2.77 10.64 -2.42
N ARG A 491 2.13 9.83 -3.26
CA ARG A 491 1.68 10.28 -4.59
C ARG A 491 0.58 11.34 -4.51
N HIS A 492 -0.33 11.29 -3.53
CA HIS A 492 -1.29 12.37 -3.26
C HIS A 492 -0.58 13.64 -2.75
N PHE A 493 0.37 13.48 -1.84
CA PHE A 493 1.17 14.57 -1.29
C PHE A 493 1.94 15.31 -2.40
N ILE A 494 2.70 14.59 -3.23
CA ILE A 494 3.45 15.17 -4.34
C ILE A 494 2.52 15.86 -5.35
N ALA A 495 1.38 15.24 -5.69
CA ALA A 495 0.39 15.87 -6.57
C ALA A 495 -0.07 17.23 -6.01
N THR A 496 -0.30 17.29 -4.70
CA THR A 496 -0.71 18.52 -4.00
C THR A 496 0.40 19.58 -4.10
N LEU A 497 1.65 19.23 -3.83
CA LEU A 497 2.78 20.17 -3.94
C LEU A 497 2.98 20.71 -5.36
N VAL A 498 2.92 19.84 -6.36
CA VAL A 498 3.06 20.24 -7.77
C VAL A 498 1.92 21.15 -8.18
N GLN A 499 0.68 20.81 -7.82
CA GLN A 499 -0.46 21.67 -8.12
C GLN A 499 -0.34 23.01 -7.39
N ALA A 500 0.04 23.02 -6.11
CA ALA A 500 0.19 24.24 -5.33
C ALA A 500 1.24 25.18 -5.93
N LYS A 501 2.33 24.62 -6.46
CA LYS A 501 3.44 25.38 -7.06
C LYS A 501 3.18 25.83 -8.49
N THR A 502 2.55 25.00 -9.31
CA THR A 502 2.37 25.27 -10.75
C THR A 502 1.01 25.87 -11.09
N ARG A 503 0.01 25.67 -10.23
CA ARG A 503 -1.40 26.03 -10.45
C ARG A 503 -1.97 25.46 -11.77
N ASN A 504 -1.39 24.37 -12.29
CA ASN A 504 -1.72 23.80 -13.58
C ASN A 504 -2.01 22.30 -13.47
N ILE A 505 -3.27 21.90 -13.69
CA ILE A 505 -3.69 20.49 -13.60
C ILE A 505 -3.02 19.61 -14.66
N LYS A 506 -2.61 20.16 -15.81
CA LYS A 506 -1.85 19.43 -16.84
C LYS A 506 -0.45 19.08 -16.37
N ALA A 507 0.20 19.97 -15.62
CA ALA A 507 1.50 19.67 -15.01
C ALA A 507 1.36 18.54 -13.98
N THR A 508 0.34 18.61 -13.12
CA THR A 508 0.00 17.55 -12.16
C THR A 508 -0.33 16.23 -12.86
N GLN A 509 -1.10 16.27 -13.95
CA GLN A 509 -1.44 15.12 -14.78
C GLN A 509 -0.19 14.46 -15.38
N PHE A 510 0.71 15.27 -15.93
CA PHE A 510 1.97 14.81 -16.53
C PHE A 510 2.85 14.12 -15.48
N VAL A 511 3.08 14.78 -14.34
CA VAL A 511 3.88 14.26 -13.23
C VAL A 511 3.33 12.94 -12.70
N LEU A 512 2.00 12.80 -12.63
CA LEU A 512 1.36 11.55 -12.22
C LEU A 512 1.34 10.48 -13.33
N GLY A 513 1.51 10.84 -14.60
CA GLY A 513 1.31 9.92 -15.73
C GLY A 513 -0.14 9.46 -15.85
N HIS A 514 -1.09 10.37 -15.70
CA HIS A 514 -2.52 10.10 -15.90
C HIS A 514 -2.98 10.44 -17.33
N HIS A 515 -3.93 9.67 -17.85
CA HIS A 515 -4.49 9.90 -19.19
C HIS A 515 -5.54 11.01 -19.24
N ASP A 516 -6.21 11.30 -18.12
CA ASP A 516 -7.22 12.34 -18.02
C ASP A 516 -7.10 13.15 -16.72
N GLU A 517 -7.65 14.37 -16.75
CA GLU A 517 -7.65 15.28 -15.62
C GLU A 517 -8.52 14.78 -14.46
N LYS A 518 -9.65 14.13 -14.75
CA LYS A 518 -10.57 13.63 -13.71
C LYS A 518 -9.87 12.67 -12.76
N MET A 519 -8.94 11.86 -13.26
CA MET A 519 -8.08 11.01 -12.44
C MET A 519 -7.12 11.81 -11.55
N SER A 520 -6.51 12.88 -12.07
CA SER A 520 -5.62 13.76 -11.30
C SER A 520 -6.36 14.53 -10.21
N MET A 521 -7.56 15.03 -10.54
CA MET A 521 -8.45 15.72 -9.60
C MET A 521 -8.74 14.92 -8.35
N ARG A 522 -8.90 13.59 -8.47
CA ARG A 522 -9.12 12.71 -7.32
C ARG A 522 -7.98 12.74 -6.30
N TYR A 523 -6.76 13.12 -6.71
CA TYR A 523 -5.61 13.19 -5.82
C TYR A 523 -5.59 14.47 -4.96
N LEU A 524 -6.33 15.50 -5.38
CA LEU A 524 -6.33 16.82 -4.77
C LEU A 524 -7.52 17.05 -3.82
N ARG A 525 -8.41 16.06 -3.65
CA ARG A 525 -9.69 16.19 -2.92
C ARG A 525 -9.58 16.22 -1.41
N SER A 526 -8.46 15.80 -0.84
CA SER A 526 -8.31 15.72 0.62
C SER A 526 -8.39 17.10 1.28
N LYS A 527 -8.86 17.17 2.54
CA LYS A 527 -8.90 18.43 3.30
C LYS A 527 -7.54 19.13 3.35
N ILE A 528 -6.46 18.37 3.54
CA ILE A 528 -5.10 18.91 3.54
C ILE A 528 -4.73 19.46 2.16
N SER A 529 -4.96 18.68 1.09
CA SER A 529 -4.71 19.15 -0.28
C SER A 529 -5.43 20.46 -0.56
N ARG A 530 -6.70 20.52 -0.19
CA ARG A 530 -7.53 21.71 -0.33
C ARG A 530 -6.96 22.93 0.41
N ASN A 531 -6.61 22.77 1.69
CA ASN A 531 -6.01 23.82 2.50
C ASN A 531 -4.68 24.30 1.90
N THR A 532 -3.81 23.38 1.47
CA THR A 532 -2.53 23.72 0.83
C THR A 532 -2.72 24.53 -0.45
N LEU A 533 -3.68 24.15 -1.29
CA LEU A 533 -4.01 24.89 -2.52
C LEU A 533 -4.58 26.28 -2.22
N LEU A 534 -5.39 26.41 -1.17
CA LEU A 534 -5.88 27.71 -0.72
C LEU A 534 -4.74 28.61 -0.22
N TYR A 535 -3.85 28.08 0.63
CA TYR A 535 -2.69 28.82 1.11
C TYR A 535 -1.75 29.23 -0.03
N SER A 536 -1.61 28.44 -1.10
CA SER A 536 -0.79 28.85 -2.25
C SER A 536 -1.41 30.00 -3.06
N ILE A 537 -2.74 30.17 -3.01
CA ILE A 537 -3.44 31.33 -3.57
C ILE A 537 -3.20 32.57 -2.69
N VAL A 538 -3.27 32.41 -1.36
CA VAL A 538 -2.96 33.48 -0.39
C VAL A 538 -1.50 33.93 -0.50
N ASP A 539 -0.56 32.99 -0.59
CA ASP A 539 0.87 33.28 -0.81
C ASP A 539 1.10 34.00 -2.16
N GLY A 540 0.31 33.72 -3.20
CA GLY A 540 0.31 34.50 -4.44
C GLY A 540 -0.09 35.97 -4.25
N TYR A 541 -1.03 36.23 -3.35
CA TYR A 541 -1.40 37.58 -2.94
C TYR A 541 -0.29 38.25 -2.13
N GLU A 542 0.32 37.55 -1.17
CA GLU A 542 1.46 38.07 -0.40
C GLU A 542 2.69 38.35 -1.29
N LYS A 543 2.86 37.57 -2.36
CA LYS A 543 3.85 37.79 -3.45
C LYS A 543 3.47 38.89 -4.44
N LYS A 544 2.30 39.53 -4.28
CA LYS A 544 1.86 40.74 -5.00
C LYS A 544 1.70 40.52 -6.51
N GLU A 545 1.12 39.38 -6.87
CA GLU A 545 0.69 39.07 -8.25
C GLU A 545 -0.68 39.70 -8.59
N ILE A 546 -1.44 40.12 -7.57
CA ILE A 546 -2.85 40.57 -7.62
C ILE A 546 -3.17 41.56 -6.48
N SER A 547 -4.04 42.56 -6.68
CA SER A 547 -4.40 43.55 -5.64
C SER A 547 -5.66 43.17 -4.83
N GLY A 548 -5.85 43.78 -3.65
CA GLY A 548 -7.09 43.68 -2.86
C GLY A 548 -7.23 42.38 -2.05
N LYS A 549 -8.06 42.39 -1.00
CA LYS A 549 -8.20 41.25 -0.06
C LYS A 549 -9.29 40.25 -0.48
N TYR A 550 -9.36 39.89 -1.76
CA TYR A 550 -10.40 39.01 -2.28
C TYR A 550 -10.31 37.57 -1.75
N TYR A 551 -9.12 37.14 -1.29
CA TYR A 551 -8.93 35.88 -0.58
C TYR A 551 -9.79 35.78 0.70
N LEU A 552 -10.23 36.90 1.28
CA LEU A 552 -11.17 36.89 2.41
C LEU A 552 -12.54 36.35 2.00
N LYS A 553 -13.01 36.66 0.78
CA LYS A 553 -14.26 36.08 0.26
C LYS A 553 -14.07 34.60 -0.08
N ILE A 554 -12.88 34.21 -0.53
CA ILE A 554 -12.54 32.79 -0.71
C ILE A 554 -12.59 32.05 0.63
N ILE A 555 -11.99 32.61 1.69
CA ILE A 555 -12.02 32.04 3.06
C ILE A 555 -13.46 32.03 3.61
N GLU A 556 -14.25 33.07 3.36
CA GLU A 556 -15.66 33.15 3.75
C GLU A 556 -16.50 32.06 3.06
N MET A 557 -16.35 31.89 1.74
CA MET A 557 -17.00 30.83 0.97
C MET A 557 -16.51 29.43 1.37
N TRP A 558 -15.33 29.31 1.98
CA TRP A 558 -14.71 28.06 2.40
C TRP A 558 -15.14 27.62 3.82
N ASN A 559 -15.45 28.59 4.69
CA ASN A 559 -15.90 28.34 6.06
C ASN A 559 -17.44 28.30 6.17
N ASP A 560 -18.15 28.38 5.05
CA ASP A 560 -19.59 28.26 5.00
C ASP A 560 -20.00 26.79 4.86
N ASP A 561 -20.40 26.18 5.98
CA ASP A 561 -20.86 24.78 6.05
C ASP A 561 -22.09 24.50 5.16
N SER A 562 -22.76 25.53 4.63
CA SER A 562 -23.92 25.40 3.72
C SER A 562 -23.54 25.25 2.25
N ILE A 563 -22.29 25.53 1.87
CA ILE A 563 -21.81 25.40 0.50
C ILE A 563 -21.23 23.99 0.31
N GLU A 564 -21.77 23.21 -0.63
CA GLU A 564 -21.19 21.91 -0.99
C GLU A 564 -19.73 22.10 -1.44
N ASP A 565 -18.80 21.63 -0.61
CA ASP A 565 -17.35 21.57 -0.83
C ASP A 565 -16.93 21.25 -2.27
N SER A 566 -17.70 20.39 -2.95
CA SER A 566 -17.44 19.94 -4.32
C SER A 566 -17.57 21.05 -5.38
N LYS A 567 -18.50 22.01 -5.24
CA LYS A 567 -18.77 23.03 -6.26
C LYS A 567 -17.77 24.18 -6.25
N LEU A 568 -17.30 24.58 -5.08
CA LEU A 568 -16.20 25.54 -4.94
C LEU A 568 -14.90 24.90 -5.44
N PHE A 569 -14.65 23.66 -5.03
CA PHE A 569 -13.46 22.88 -5.37
C PHE A 569 -13.32 22.60 -6.87
N ASP A 570 -14.41 22.24 -7.56
CA ASP A 570 -14.42 22.07 -9.01
C ASP A 570 -14.03 23.35 -9.75
N ALA A 571 -14.22 24.52 -9.14
CA ALA A 571 -13.89 25.80 -9.74
C ALA A 571 -12.49 26.32 -9.39
N PHE A 572 -11.93 25.94 -8.25
CA PHE A 572 -10.54 26.24 -7.89
C PHE A 572 -9.52 25.33 -8.59
N ILE A 573 -9.96 24.21 -9.16
CA ILE A 573 -9.08 23.15 -9.68
C ILE A 573 -9.45 22.69 -11.10
N SER A 574 -10.54 23.21 -11.67
CA SER A 574 -10.62 23.25 -13.14
C SER A 574 -9.46 24.12 -13.67
N ASP A 575 -9.15 24.02 -14.97
CA ASP A 575 -8.25 24.92 -15.74
C ASP A 575 -8.69 26.41 -15.71
N MET A 576 -9.34 26.81 -14.62
CA MET A 576 -9.81 28.14 -14.34
C MET A 576 -8.60 28.96 -13.92
N ASP A 577 -7.90 29.49 -14.91
CA ASP A 577 -6.97 30.58 -14.68
C ASP A 577 -7.67 31.68 -13.85
N LEU A 578 -6.87 32.52 -13.19
CA LEU A 578 -7.40 33.61 -12.37
C LEU A 578 -8.45 34.44 -13.13
N THR A 579 -8.26 34.63 -14.44
CA THR A 579 -9.20 35.35 -15.32
C THR A 579 -10.57 34.67 -15.38
N THR A 580 -10.60 33.35 -15.50
CA THR A 580 -11.81 32.53 -15.60
C THR A 580 -12.47 32.40 -14.23
N PHE A 581 -11.69 32.39 -13.14
CA PHE A 581 -12.20 32.43 -11.78
C PHE A 581 -12.92 33.75 -11.49
N LEU A 582 -12.26 34.87 -11.82
CA LEU A 582 -12.84 36.20 -11.69
C LEU A 582 -14.05 36.38 -12.61
N LYS A 583 -14.09 35.75 -13.80
CA LYS A 583 -15.29 35.72 -14.68
C LYS A 583 -16.49 35.02 -14.06
N LYS A 584 -16.24 33.95 -13.30
CA LYS A 584 -17.31 33.09 -12.77
C LYS A 584 -17.86 33.58 -11.44
N TYR A 585 -16.99 34.12 -10.58
CA TYR A 585 -17.35 34.54 -9.21
C TYR A 585 -17.24 36.04 -8.99
N GLY A 586 -16.70 36.76 -9.96
CA GLY A 586 -16.61 38.20 -9.97
C GLY A 586 -17.36 38.82 -11.14
N ARG A 587 -17.60 40.11 -11.02
CA ARG A 587 -18.17 40.94 -12.08
C ARG A 587 -17.08 41.87 -12.62
N LYS A 588 -16.77 41.74 -13.92
CA LYS A 588 -15.88 42.68 -14.61
C LYS A 588 -16.47 44.08 -14.51
N ARG A 589 -15.63 45.06 -14.17
CA ARG A 589 -15.95 46.49 -14.23
C ARG A 589 -15.13 47.15 -15.33
N ASP A 590 -15.33 48.44 -15.54
CA ASP A 590 -14.58 49.24 -16.52
C ASP A 590 -13.07 48.99 -16.42
N MET A 591 -12.55 48.82 -15.19
CA MET A 591 -11.25 48.20 -14.91
C MET A 591 -11.37 47.24 -13.73
N GLY A 592 -10.53 46.19 -13.69
CA GLY A 592 -10.54 45.20 -12.60
C GLY A 592 -11.84 44.39 -12.45
N TRP A 593 -11.98 43.71 -11.31
CA TRP A 593 -13.03 42.74 -11.00
C TRP A 593 -13.62 42.96 -9.61
N CYS A 594 -14.94 42.89 -9.48
CA CYS A 594 -15.63 43.01 -8.19
C CYS A 594 -16.12 41.63 -7.71
N MET A 595 -15.69 41.22 -6.51
CA MET A 595 -15.99 39.90 -5.92
C MET A 595 -17.09 39.95 -4.84
N SER A 596 -17.93 40.99 -4.82
CA SER A 596 -19.04 41.12 -3.85
C SER A 596 -20.36 40.63 -4.46
N GLU A 597 -21.18 39.94 -3.66
CA GLU A 597 -22.54 39.50 -4.03
C GLU A 597 -23.54 40.68 -4.07
N ASP A 598 -23.28 41.74 -3.30
CA ASP A 598 -24.12 42.93 -3.30
C ASP A 598 -23.88 43.75 -4.57
N ASN A 599 -24.96 44.15 -5.24
CA ASN A 599 -24.93 45.00 -6.44
C ASN A 599 -24.21 46.32 -6.15
N CYS A 600 -22.90 46.37 -6.38
CA CYS A 600 -22.17 47.62 -6.37
C CYS A 600 -22.55 48.41 -7.63
N GLU A 601 -23.41 49.42 -7.50
CA GLU A 601 -23.96 50.17 -8.63
C GLU A 601 -22.93 51.14 -9.25
N THR A 602 -21.89 51.55 -8.49
CA THR A 602 -20.94 52.58 -8.92
C THR A 602 -19.49 52.09 -8.92
N TYR A 603 -18.90 52.04 -10.11
CA TYR A 603 -17.50 51.66 -10.34
C TYR A 603 -16.48 52.44 -9.48
N TYR A 604 -16.71 53.74 -9.26
CA TYR A 604 -15.84 54.58 -8.42
C TYR A 604 -15.75 54.13 -6.96
N ARG A 605 -16.79 53.45 -6.43
CA ARG A 605 -16.75 52.89 -5.06
C ARG A 605 -15.90 51.62 -4.98
N CYS A 606 -15.67 50.93 -6.10
CA CYS A 606 -14.89 49.70 -6.14
C CYS A 606 -13.41 49.91 -5.78
N TRP A 607 -12.82 51.06 -6.14
CA TRP A 607 -11.41 51.36 -5.84
C TRP A 607 -11.04 51.30 -4.35
N GLY A 608 -12.00 51.63 -3.47
CA GLY A 608 -11.84 51.52 -2.01
C GLY A 608 -12.32 50.20 -1.42
N CYS A 609 -12.92 49.30 -2.20
CA CYS A 609 -13.48 48.04 -1.72
C CYS A 609 -12.38 46.98 -1.57
N ASN A 610 -12.39 46.25 -0.46
CA ASN A 610 -11.45 45.15 -0.22
C ASN A 610 -11.65 43.95 -1.17
N LEU A 611 -12.84 43.84 -1.78
CA LEU A 611 -13.22 42.77 -2.71
C LEU A 611 -12.98 43.15 -4.19
N PHE A 612 -12.37 44.31 -4.45
CA PHE A 612 -12.01 44.73 -5.81
C PHE A 612 -10.58 44.31 -6.13
N VAL A 613 -10.43 43.65 -7.29
CA VAL A 613 -9.18 43.04 -7.76
C VAL A 613 -8.73 43.75 -9.03
N LEU A 614 -7.49 44.22 -9.04
CA LEU A 614 -6.77 44.71 -10.21
C LEU A 614 -5.61 43.74 -10.50
N ARG A 615 -5.40 43.39 -11.76
CA ARG A 615 -4.29 42.54 -12.22
C ARG A 615 -3.16 43.38 -12.81
N ARG A 616 -1.97 42.81 -12.95
CA ARG A 616 -0.81 43.50 -13.54
C ARG A 616 -1.05 43.97 -14.96
N GLU A 617 -1.83 43.22 -15.74
CA GLU A 617 -2.17 43.60 -17.12
C GLU A 617 -3.07 44.85 -17.19
N GLU A 618 -3.73 45.21 -16.07
CA GLU A 618 -4.67 46.33 -15.97
C GLU A 618 -4.00 47.60 -15.40
N ILE A 619 -2.68 47.56 -15.17
CA ILE A 619 -1.90 48.70 -14.67
C ILE A 619 -1.96 49.88 -15.66
N GLU A 620 -1.81 49.61 -16.95
CA GLU A 620 -1.76 50.65 -17.97
C GLU A 620 -3.06 51.46 -17.99
N GLU A 621 -4.20 50.77 -18.05
CA GLU A 621 -5.53 51.39 -18.04
C GLU A 621 -5.75 52.21 -16.76
N ALA A 622 -5.35 51.67 -15.59
CA ALA A 622 -5.47 52.37 -14.32
C ALA A 622 -4.61 53.66 -14.26
N ILE A 623 -3.43 53.66 -14.88
CA ILE A 623 -2.59 54.87 -15.02
C ILE A 623 -3.26 55.90 -15.94
N GLU A 624 -3.90 55.46 -17.04
CA GLU A 624 -4.61 56.36 -17.95
C GLU A 624 -5.81 57.04 -17.30
N LEU A 625 -6.61 56.28 -16.53
CA LEU A 625 -7.70 56.84 -15.74
C LEU A 625 -7.17 57.83 -14.70
N LEU A 626 -6.08 57.47 -13.99
CA LEU A 626 -5.47 58.34 -13.01
C LEU A 626 -4.99 59.66 -13.65
N ALA A 627 -4.35 59.61 -14.82
CA ALA A 627 -3.93 60.79 -15.58
C ALA A 627 -5.11 61.68 -16.01
N THR A 628 -6.21 61.06 -16.44
CA THR A 628 -7.45 61.78 -16.81
C THR A 628 -8.04 62.50 -15.61
N LEU A 629 -8.16 61.82 -14.47
CA LEU A 629 -8.66 62.41 -13.22
C LEU A 629 -7.77 63.55 -12.72
N PHE A 630 -6.45 63.48 -12.96
CA PHE A 630 -5.54 64.59 -12.65
C PHE A 630 -5.80 65.82 -13.52
N LEU A 631 -6.02 65.64 -14.83
CA LEU A 631 -6.36 66.75 -15.73
C LEU A 631 -7.71 67.39 -15.36
N GLU A 632 -8.72 66.57 -15.09
CA GLU A 632 -10.03 67.04 -14.65
C GLU A 632 -9.95 67.82 -13.34
N HIS A 633 -9.20 67.31 -12.37
CA HIS A 633 -8.99 67.99 -11.10
C HIS A 633 -8.24 69.32 -11.28
N ARG A 634 -7.21 69.35 -12.14
CA ARG A 634 -6.51 70.59 -12.49
C ARG A 634 -7.43 71.61 -13.16
N ASN A 635 -8.31 71.16 -14.06
CA ASN A 635 -9.31 72.02 -14.69
C ASN A 635 -10.32 72.56 -13.67
N LEU A 636 -10.73 71.75 -12.69
CA LEU A 636 -11.59 72.18 -11.59
C LEU A 636 -10.92 73.30 -10.77
N VAL A 637 -9.63 73.14 -10.45
CA VAL A 637 -8.85 74.15 -9.71
C VAL A 637 -8.72 75.44 -10.52
N GLN A 638 -8.43 75.34 -11.82
CA GLN A 638 -8.14 76.50 -12.67
C GLN A 638 -9.40 77.28 -13.10
N ASN A 639 -10.52 76.59 -13.32
CA ASN A 639 -11.72 77.20 -13.88
C ASN A 639 -12.81 77.48 -12.84
N SER A 640 -12.63 77.07 -11.59
CA SER A 640 -13.56 77.40 -10.50
C SER A 640 -13.19 78.72 -9.84
N LYS A 641 -14.18 79.61 -9.66
CA LYS A 641 -14.00 80.90 -8.98
C LYS A 641 -13.91 80.78 -7.46
N ASP A 642 -14.47 79.71 -6.89
CA ASP A 642 -14.59 79.47 -5.44
C ASP A 642 -14.02 78.10 -5.03
N TYR A 643 -12.88 77.69 -5.61
CA TYR A 643 -12.24 76.41 -5.29
C TYR A 643 -11.81 76.34 -3.81
N THR A 644 -12.15 75.22 -3.15
CA THR A 644 -11.58 74.84 -1.85
C THR A 644 -11.39 73.32 -1.81
N ASP A 645 -10.36 72.84 -1.13
CA ASP A 645 -10.13 71.40 -0.94
C ASP A 645 -11.26 70.73 -0.11
N ASN A 646 -12.00 71.53 0.64
CA ASN A 646 -13.16 71.11 1.43
C ASN A 646 -14.45 70.98 0.61
N ASN A 647 -14.42 71.38 -0.67
CA ASN A 647 -15.56 71.19 -1.56
C ASN A 647 -15.80 69.68 -1.79
N PRO A 648 -17.04 69.19 -1.66
CA PRO A 648 -17.38 67.78 -1.87
C PRO A 648 -16.87 67.19 -3.20
N ILE A 649 -16.84 67.98 -4.27
CA ILE A 649 -16.37 67.56 -5.60
C ILE A 649 -14.84 67.41 -5.60
N ALA A 650 -14.11 68.38 -5.05
CA ALA A 650 -12.66 68.33 -4.95
C ALA A 650 -12.20 67.19 -4.02
N ALA A 651 -12.84 67.05 -2.86
CA ALA A 651 -12.57 65.97 -1.91
C ALA A 651 -12.85 64.57 -2.49
N ALA A 652 -13.94 64.41 -3.25
CA ALA A 652 -14.25 63.14 -3.94
C ALA A 652 -13.22 62.81 -5.03
N SER A 653 -12.76 63.80 -5.80
CA SER A 653 -11.72 63.65 -6.81
C SER A 653 -10.39 63.19 -6.19
N ILE A 654 -9.91 63.89 -5.16
CA ILE A 654 -8.66 63.56 -4.45
C ILE A 654 -8.74 62.16 -3.84
N LYS A 655 -9.86 61.84 -3.21
CA LYS A 655 -10.10 60.51 -2.63
C LYS A 655 -10.04 59.41 -3.69
N THR A 656 -10.65 59.62 -4.85
CA THR A 656 -10.66 58.63 -5.94
C THR A 656 -9.25 58.39 -6.49
N GLN A 657 -8.48 59.47 -6.73
CA GLN A 657 -7.07 59.39 -7.16
C GLN A 657 -6.21 58.61 -6.15
N ALA A 658 -6.36 58.91 -4.85
CA ALA A 658 -5.63 58.21 -3.79
C ALA A 658 -5.97 56.72 -3.71
N LEU A 659 -7.24 56.35 -3.94
CA LEU A 659 -7.66 54.94 -3.94
C LEU A 659 -7.10 54.17 -5.15
N ILE A 660 -7.05 54.78 -6.33
CA ILE A 660 -6.41 54.20 -7.52
C ILE A 660 -4.91 54.01 -7.27
N GLN A 661 -4.24 55.06 -6.76
CA GLN A 661 -2.82 55.00 -6.43
C GLN A 661 -2.52 53.89 -5.42
N LYS A 662 -3.36 53.72 -4.39
CA LYS A 662 -3.24 52.62 -3.42
C LYS A 662 -3.29 51.25 -4.09
N ARG A 663 -4.18 51.03 -5.06
CA ARG A 663 -4.29 49.75 -5.78
C ARG A 663 -3.09 49.48 -6.69
N LEU A 664 -2.51 50.52 -7.27
CA LEU A 664 -1.27 50.40 -8.03
C LEU A 664 -0.05 50.11 -7.13
N ILE A 665 -0.02 50.67 -5.92
CA ILE A 665 0.99 50.34 -4.90
C ILE A 665 0.88 48.88 -4.45
N ASP A 666 -0.35 48.37 -4.28
CA ASP A 666 -0.59 46.95 -3.98
C ASP A 666 0.02 46.01 -5.06
N LEU A 667 0.24 46.51 -6.28
CA LEU A 667 0.89 45.82 -7.41
C LEU A 667 2.39 46.15 -7.58
N CYS A 668 3.08 46.59 -6.52
CA CYS A 668 4.52 46.89 -6.49
C CYS A 668 4.98 48.14 -7.29
N LEU A 669 4.07 49.02 -7.70
CA LEU A 669 4.51 50.33 -8.22
C LEU A 669 4.82 51.26 -7.05
N SER A 670 6.03 51.82 -7.02
CA SER A 670 6.35 52.87 -6.04
C SER A 670 5.55 54.13 -6.37
N PRO A 671 5.22 54.99 -5.38
CA PRO A 671 4.56 56.26 -5.63
C PRO A 671 5.27 57.07 -6.72
N GLU A 672 6.59 57.09 -6.72
CA GLU A 672 7.43 57.81 -7.69
C GLU A 672 7.26 57.22 -9.11
N LYS A 673 7.24 55.89 -9.25
CA LYS A 673 6.99 55.23 -10.54
C LYS A 673 5.58 55.53 -11.06
N ILE A 674 4.57 55.50 -10.20
CA ILE A 674 3.18 55.83 -10.58
C ILE A 674 3.12 57.26 -11.13
N TRP A 675 3.74 58.21 -10.43
CA TRP A 675 3.79 59.61 -10.86
C TRP A 675 4.54 59.79 -12.16
N GLU A 676 5.64 59.06 -12.36
CA GLU A 676 6.40 59.11 -13.61
C GLU A 676 5.58 58.55 -14.79
N MET A 677 4.88 57.43 -14.58
CA MET A 677 3.97 56.86 -15.60
C MET A 677 2.83 57.82 -15.95
N VAL A 678 2.20 58.45 -14.95
CA VAL A 678 1.18 59.49 -15.16
C VAL A 678 1.76 60.67 -15.94
N ARG A 679 2.96 61.15 -15.59
CA ARG A 679 3.64 62.25 -16.28
C ARG A 679 3.89 61.92 -17.74
N LEU A 680 4.42 60.72 -18.04
CA LEU A 680 4.67 60.27 -19.42
C LEU A 680 3.36 60.23 -20.22
N LYS A 681 2.28 59.71 -19.62
CA LYS A 681 0.96 59.68 -20.28
C LYS A 681 0.47 61.07 -20.64
N LEU A 682 0.57 62.03 -19.72
CA LEU A 682 0.18 63.43 -19.95
C LEU A 682 1.03 64.12 -21.03
N LEU A 683 2.26 63.66 -21.25
CA LEU A 683 3.15 64.14 -22.31
C LEU A 683 2.96 63.39 -23.64
N GLY A 684 2.00 62.45 -23.73
CA GLY A 684 1.76 61.63 -24.91
C GLY A 684 2.87 60.61 -25.20
N LYS A 685 3.66 60.24 -24.20
CA LYS A 685 4.75 59.26 -24.30
C LYS A 685 4.31 57.88 -23.82
N ASP A 686 5.08 56.85 -24.16
CA ASP A 686 4.82 55.50 -23.69
C ASP A 686 5.10 55.41 -22.17
N ILE A 687 4.08 55.05 -21.40
CA ILE A 687 4.16 54.90 -19.94
C ILE A 687 5.14 53.81 -19.51
N LYS A 688 5.49 52.87 -20.41
CA LYS A 688 6.47 51.81 -20.16
C LYS A 688 7.89 52.33 -20.01
N GLU A 689 8.19 53.53 -20.50
CA GLU A 689 9.50 54.17 -20.31
C GLU A 689 9.83 54.43 -18.82
N ALA A 690 8.82 54.47 -17.94
CA ALA A 690 9.02 54.60 -16.49
C ALA A 690 9.50 53.31 -15.80
N LEU A 691 9.49 52.18 -16.50
CA LEU A 691 9.78 50.87 -15.95
C LEU A 691 11.14 50.38 -16.45
N SER A 692 11.97 49.86 -15.55
CA SER A 692 13.25 49.27 -15.94
C SER A 692 13.00 47.94 -16.66
N ASN A 693 13.85 47.56 -17.62
CA ASN A 693 13.69 46.37 -18.49
C ASN A 693 13.46 45.01 -17.77
N GLY A 694 13.53 44.95 -16.44
CA GLY A 694 13.21 43.77 -15.62
C GLY A 694 11.83 43.78 -14.93
N ASP A 695 11.12 44.91 -14.90
CA ASP A 695 9.87 45.05 -14.11
C ASP A 695 8.64 44.38 -14.78
N PHE A 696 8.72 44.09 -16.09
CA PHE A 696 7.69 43.38 -16.87
C PHE A 696 8.10 41.97 -17.33
N ALA A 697 9.24 41.45 -16.86
CA ALA A 697 9.71 40.12 -17.24
C ALA A 697 8.88 39.03 -16.53
N LEU A 698 7.67 38.79 -17.04
CA LEU A 698 6.94 37.50 -17.06
C LEU A 698 5.53 37.61 -17.70
N ALA A 699 5.12 38.75 -18.27
CA ALA A 699 3.88 38.85 -19.06
C ALA A 699 4.07 38.60 -20.57
N ALA A 700 5.28 38.29 -21.01
CA ALA A 700 5.58 37.98 -22.40
C ALA A 700 6.27 36.62 -22.54
N LYS A 701 5.45 35.55 -22.66
CA LYS A 701 5.59 34.46 -23.64
C LYS A 701 4.44 33.45 -23.50
N GLU A 702 3.97 33.05 -24.68
CA GLU A 702 2.94 32.06 -25.05
C GLU A 702 2.62 30.93 -24.06
#